data_AF-A0A317ZKN7-F1
#
_entry.id   AF-A0A317ZKN7-F1
#
_cell.length_a   1.000
_cell.length_b   1.000
_cell.length_c   1.000
_cell.angle_alpha   90.00
_cell.angle_beta   90.00
_cell.angle_gamma   90.00
#
_symmetry.space_group_name_H-M   'P 1'
#
loop_
_entity.id
_entity.type
_entity.pdbx_description
1 polymer ?
#
loop_
_entity_poly.entity_id
_entity_poly.type
_entity_poly.pdbx_seq_one_letter_code
_entity_poly.pdbx_strand_id
1 'polypeptide(L)'
;MAGLPLLLAGPVVRRVDSTSASVWVALSEPAAVELRIFDGRQKSSGAGTVTAGTHIAVGIVASARMGPHLHIALSRADGVFTPGAIFSYDVVITTANGGPIGLKGLHLLEDDPAGDTTVRKVSGVWDGAPKSYALGYETDYLPSFVVPAAILGDIRIAHTSCRKSHAPGSDALAWLDDLVGDEIDRSGERIQQLYLTGDQIYGDDVPTCILPMYHGLATDLMGDTGGASGEEELPAPGNPGPGMANINMQTAPPMRRTVMVRTDGGLTSVESQNHLLTVGEYAAAYLTAWSPFVWRPLGTEDAVYSTALSPSPFTLTNLHALYGEKSDQPSDLATLTSRLKKKAGAEFAQHRQRVLVFAATVGKVARVLANTPTYMIFDDHDVTDDWNLNENWHRRVYSRPLGRSIVRNALVVYTFFQAWGSDWPTFNDPAHPNSWLLQAAGRYLATTRGRDFAARDELDELLDFSGTVSDDKRATFHYEAPGSLYRVKVLDSRTRRSFPVGSTAPAFLLGDSLDLQIPKGPGQAGDQFLLVIASTPALGPDLFERMVVPLAMVAFDAYRFSHAEEDNDPQNPRPGENDSALKLALKRTNGAAFVDTETWPSNPAGQHQLLSRLASYGRSVVLGGDVHYGTSMFVDWWEWDSTIGEASRKTGRIVQLTASAAHNVFEPTIEAIYRGYHWMNQWAAGPVTEGFGFTRDAFSHIKIPDGKRPTVARLHRMHDAPAILLADGWPEGTTLNAEPDWWFRQQQAHDGRSDRDRGLAFSTALDGLQPFFVEAMAAGAGLERATRAADAYSQALRSQFAPLRDIVMTNNVGLVSFAGGGNGKVSAVHKLISTTKQNYPEDKIDSLLESKKPMGKTAAISPGANNTEVTVALDPSPTKPLFNARPSHG
;
A
#
# COMPACT_ATOMS: atom_id res chain seq x y z
N MET A 1 11.98 -22.52 -25.32
CA MET A 1 11.39 -21.91 -24.11
C MET A 1 12.11 -22.51 -22.91
N ALA A 2 12.68 -21.69 -22.03
CA ALA A 2 13.18 -22.20 -20.75
C ALA A 2 11.96 -22.63 -19.92
N GLY A 3 11.96 -23.87 -19.40
CA GLY A 3 10.86 -24.35 -18.57
C GLY A 3 10.72 -23.54 -17.27
N LEU A 4 9.53 -23.54 -16.66
CA LEU A 4 9.32 -22.96 -15.34
C LEU A 4 10.13 -23.73 -14.28
N PRO A 5 10.79 -23.04 -13.32
CA PRO A 5 11.41 -23.72 -12.19
C PRO A 5 10.33 -24.39 -11.33
N LEU A 6 10.68 -25.50 -10.66
CA LEU A 6 9.75 -26.19 -9.75
C LEU A 6 9.19 -25.24 -8.69
N LEU A 7 10.05 -24.43 -8.06
CA LEU A 7 9.65 -23.39 -7.12
C LEU A 7 9.56 -22.04 -7.85
N LEU A 8 8.34 -21.51 -7.96
CA LEU A 8 8.05 -20.22 -8.58
C LEU A 8 8.28 -19.08 -7.58
N ALA A 9 7.84 -19.24 -6.33
CA ALA A 9 8.04 -18.29 -5.24
C ALA A 9 7.95 -18.95 -3.86
N GLY A 10 8.51 -18.27 -2.87
CA GLY A 10 8.62 -18.73 -1.49
C GLY A 10 9.96 -19.41 -1.18
N PRO A 11 10.10 -20.03 0.00
CA PRO A 11 9.10 -20.09 1.06
C PRO A 11 8.78 -18.71 1.67
N VAL A 12 7.51 -18.45 1.99
CA VAL A 12 7.07 -17.28 2.75
C VAL A 12 6.50 -17.75 4.08
N VAL A 13 7.08 -17.30 5.19
CA VAL A 13 6.52 -17.58 6.53
C VAL A 13 5.27 -16.73 6.70
N ARG A 14 4.14 -17.39 6.97
CA ARG A 14 2.84 -16.74 7.12
C ARG A 14 2.46 -16.69 8.59
N ARG A 15 1.24 -17.11 8.94
CA ARG A 15 0.72 -17.06 10.30
C ARG A 15 1.55 -17.95 11.24
N VAL A 16 2.16 -17.32 12.24
CA VAL A 16 2.85 -17.99 13.36
C VAL A 16 2.24 -17.57 14.69
N ASP A 17 1.89 -18.54 15.52
CA ASP A 17 1.47 -18.37 16.90
C ASP A 17 2.12 -19.42 17.80
N SER A 18 1.75 -19.48 19.08
CA SER A 18 2.32 -20.44 20.03
C SER A 18 1.94 -21.90 19.77
N THR A 19 1.00 -22.15 18.86
CA THR A 19 0.42 -23.49 18.60
C THR A 19 0.62 -23.97 17.16
N SER A 20 0.89 -23.07 16.23
CA SER A 20 1.02 -23.41 14.82
C SER A 20 1.92 -22.42 14.08
N ALA A 21 2.54 -22.90 13.01
CA ALA A 21 3.24 -22.06 12.04
C ALA A 21 2.94 -22.57 10.63
N SER A 22 2.77 -21.64 9.69
CA SER A 22 2.53 -21.96 8.29
C SER A 22 3.53 -21.32 7.35
N VAL A 23 3.86 -22.06 6.29
CA VAL A 23 4.75 -21.62 5.21
C VAL A 23 4.06 -21.80 3.87
N TRP A 24 4.06 -20.74 3.08
CA TRP A 24 3.47 -20.69 1.75
C TRP A 24 4.54 -20.86 0.67
N VAL A 25 4.23 -21.62 -0.38
CA VAL A 25 5.05 -21.77 -1.59
C VAL A 25 4.17 -21.79 -2.84
N ALA A 26 4.71 -21.29 -3.96
CA ALA A 26 4.14 -21.46 -5.29
C ALA A 26 5.05 -22.35 -6.16
N LEU A 27 4.44 -23.31 -6.84
CA LEU A 27 5.10 -24.38 -7.59
C LEU A 27 4.58 -24.44 -9.04
N SER A 28 5.42 -24.92 -9.95
CA SER A 28 5.02 -25.12 -11.36
C SER A 28 4.28 -26.43 -11.62
N GLU A 29 4.29 -27.35 -10.65
CA GLU A 29 3.75 -28.71 -10.77
C GLU A 29 3.06 -29.14 -9.47
N PRO A 30 2.12 -30.12 -9.51
CA PRO A 30 1.52 -30.67 -8.31
C PRO A 30 2.54 -31.37 -7.42
N ALA A 31 2.54 -31.07 -6.12
CA ALA A 31 3.43 -31.70 -5.16
C ALA A 31 2.78 -31.87 -3.78
N ALA A 32 3.29 -32.82 -3.01
CA ALA A 32 3.13 -32.84 -1.56
C ALA A 32 4.22 -31.94 -0.94
N VAL A 33 3.83 -31.04 -0.05
CA VAL A 33 4.70 -30.06 0.59
C VAL A 33 4.68 -30.28 2.09
N GLU A 34 5.80 -30.77 2.62
CA GLU A 34 5.99 -31.06 4.04
C GLU A 34 6.82 -29.94 4.70
N LEU A 35 6.25 -29.31 5.72
CA LEU A 35 6.93 -28.34 6.58
C LEU A 35 7.47 -29.06 7.82
N ARG A 36 8.78 -28.98 8.05
CA ARG A 36 9.43 -29.46 9.28
C ARG A 36 10.02 -28.29 10.04
N ILE A 37 9.69 -28.17 11.32
CA ILE A 37 10.17 -27.09 12.19
C ILE A 37 11.09 -27.66 13.25
N PHE A 38 12.19 -26.97 13.51
CA PHE A 38 13.25 -27.35 14.43
C PHE A 38 13.48 -26.24 15.45
N ASP A 39 13.88 -26.64 16.65
CA ASP A 39 14.25 -25.69 17.70
C ASP A 39 15.60 -25.03 17.40
N GLY A 40 15.68 -23.72 17.58
CA GLY A 40 16.87 -22.91 17.33
C GLY A 40 17.29 -22.81 15.86
N ARG A 41 18.49 -22.28 15.64
CA ARG A 41 19.15 -22.16 14.33
C ARG A 41 19.75 -23.50 13.90
N GLN A 42 19.42 -23.97 12.70
CA GLN A 42 19.81 -25.30 12.22
C GLN A 42 20.47 -25.28 10.84
N LYS A 43 21.44 -26.18 10.64
CA LYS A 43 22.03 -26.49 9.33
C LYS A 43 21.38 -27.72 8.72
N SER A 44 21.05 -27.65 7.43
CA SER A 44 20.53 -28.78 6.67
C SER A 44 21.61 -29.81 6.35
N SER A 45 21.32 -31.08 6.61
CA SER A 45 22.09 -32.24 6.15
C SER A 45 21.50 -32.92 4.91
N GLY A 46 20.34 -32.44 4.43
CA GLY A 46 19.56 -33.06 3.36
C GLY A 46 18.07 -32.76 3.52
N ALA A 47 17.24 -33.31 2.64
CA ALA A 47 15.79 -33.05 2.64
C ALA A 47 15.13 -33.41 3.99
N GLY A 48 14.65 -32.39 4.70
CA GLY A 48 13.97 -32.53 5.98
C GLY A 48 14.86 -33.00 7.13
N THR A 49 16.19 -32.93 6.99
CA THR A 49 17.15 -33.39 7.99
C THR A 49 18.14 -32.28 8.34
N VAL A 50 18.52 -32.25 9.61
CA VAL A 50 19.45 -31.26 10.15
C VAL A 50 20.64 -31.95 10.79
N THR A 51 21.76 -31.23 10.89
CA THR A 51 23.01 -31.75 11.47
C THR A 51 22.90 -32.12 12.95
N ALA A 52 21.97 -31.52 13.69
CA ALA A 52 21.72 -31.82 15.10
C ALA A 52 20.24 -31.69 15.47
N GLY A 53 19.71 -32.66 16.22
CA GLY A 53 18.32 -32.66 16.69
C GLY A 53 17.32 -33.27 15.72
N THR A 54 16.04 -33.20 16.09
CA THR A 54 14.90 -33.67 15.29
C THR A 54 13.87 -32.55 15.17
N HIS A 55 12.95 -32.67 14.21
CA HIS A 55 11.85 -31.71 14.12
C HIS A 55 10.96 -31.80 15.36
N ILE A 56 10.43 -30.66 15.80
CA ILE A 56 9.50 -30.52 16.92
C ILE A 56 8.04 -30.41 16.46
N ALA A 57 7.84 -30.07 15.17
CA ALA A 57 6.54 -30.00 14.53
C ALA A 57 6.69 -30.37 13.05
N VAL A 58 5.67 -31.02 12.50
CA VAL A 58 5.61 -31.41 11.10
C VAL A 58 4.19 -31.25 10.57
N GLY A 59 4.06 -30.84 9.32
CA GLY A 59 2.80 -30.78 8.60
C GLY A 59 3.00 -31.09 7.13
N ILE A 60 2.03 -31.73 6.50
CA ILE A 60 2.09 -32.06 5.08
C ILE A 60 0.76 -31.70 4.41
N VAL A 61 0.84 -31.10 3.24
CA VAL A 61 -0.34 -30.73 2.44
C VAL A 61 -0.07 -30.99 0.96
N ALA A 62 -1.10 -31.35 0.21
CA ALA A 62 -1.04 -31.34 -1.24
C ALA A 62 -1.21 -29.91 -1.76
N SER A 63 -0.43 -29.52 -2.76
CA SER A 63 -0.59 -28.22 -3.42
C SER A 63 -1.95 -28.13 -4.12
N ALA A 64 -2.67 -27.02 -3.92
CA ALA A 64 -3.88 -26.69 -4.65
C ALA A 64 -3.53 -26.15 -6.04
N ARG A 65 -4.18 -26.68 -7.09
CA ARG A 65 -3.98 -26.22 -8.47
C ARG A 65 -4.73 -24.90 -8.70
N MET A 66 -3.99 -23.83 -9.00
CA MET A 66 -4.49 -22.49 -9.32
C MET A 66 -4.18 -22.07 -10.77
N GLY A 67 -3.79 -23.04 -11.59
CA GLY A 67 -3.54 -22.92 -13.02
C GLY A 67 -2.87 -24.20 -13.52
N PRO A 68 -2.76 -24.44 -14.84
CA PRO A 68 -2.05 -25.59 -15.38
C PRO A 68 -0.63 -25.79 -14.85
N HIS A 69 0.12 -24.71 -14.67
CA HIS A 69 1.48 -24.71 -14.12
C HIS A 69 1.62 -23.76 -12.94
N LEU A 70 0.55 -23.58 -12.16
CA LEU A 70 0.55 -22.78 -10.95
C LEU A 70 -0.14 -23.55 -9.82
N HIS A 71 0.67 -23.98 -8.86
CA HIS A 71 0.25 -24.79 -7.74
C HIS A 71 0.65 -24.12 -6.44
N ILE A 72 -0.30 -23.89 -5.53
CA ILE A 72 -0.06 -23.19 -4.28
C ILE A 72 -0.16 -24.17 -3.12
N ALA A 73 0.80 -24.16 -2.21
CA ALA A 73 0.73 -24.93 -0.98
C ALA A 73 0.96 -24.02 0.22
N LEU A 74 0.05 -24.11 1.20
CA LEU A 74 0.20 -23.53 2.51
C LEU A 74 0.37 -24.67 3.52
N SER A 75 1.61 -25.06 3.79
CA SER A 75 1.90 -26.16 4.72
C SER A 75 1.91 -25.61 6.15
N ARG A 76 1.07 -26.20 7.02
CA ARG A 76 0.92 -25.83 8.42
C ARG A 76 1.43 -26.96 9.29
N ALA A 77 2.31 -26.65 10.24
CA ALA A 77 2.76 -27.57 11.26
C ALA A 77 2.23 -27.13 12.63
N ASP A 78 1.55 -28.05 13.32
CA ASP A 78 1.06 -27.84 14.69
C ASP A 78 2.12 -28.29 15.69
N GLY A 79 2.31 -27.48 16.73
CA GLY A 79 3.36 -27.69 17.72
C GLY A 79 3.16 -26.83 18.96
N VAL A 80 4.16 -26.82 19.83
CA VAL A 80 4.22 -25.90 20.97
C VAL A 80 5.46 -25.04 20.78
N PHE A 81 5.25 -23.77 20.47
CA PHE A 81 6.34 -22.83 20.20
C PHE A 81 6.48 -21.82 21.34
N THR A 82 7.65 -21.81 21.95
CA THR A 82 7.98 -20.89 23.04
C THR A 82 7.97 -19.45 22.53
N PRO A 83 7.17 -18.54 23.12
CA PRO A 83 7.18 -17.11 22.76
C PRO A 83 8.59 -16.51 22.85
N GLY A 84 8.99 -15.75 21.83
CA GLY A 84 10.31 -15.12 21.75
C GLY A 84 11.47 -16.08 21.43
N ALA A 85 11.22 -17.35 21.14
CA ALA A 85 12.25 -18.30 20.69
C ALA A 85 12.39 -18.30 19.15
N ILE A 86 13.59 -18.66 18.68
CA ILE A 86 13.91 -18.82 17.26
C ILE A 86 13.64 -20.27 16.85
N PHE A 87 12.97 -20.46 15.71
CA PHE A 87 12.72 -21.77 15.12
C PHE A 87 13.17 -21.77 13.66
N SER A 88 13.97 -22.78 13.27
CA SER A 88 14.32 -23.02 11.87
C SER A 88 13.31 -23.94 11.20
N TYR A 89 13.20 -23.88 9.88
CA TYR A 89 12.33 -24.79 9.15
C TYR A 89 12.90 -25.24 7.81
N ASP A 90 12.52 -26.43 7.39
CA ASP A 90 12.73 -26.93 6.02
C ASP A 90 11.38 -27.16 5.34
N VAL A 91 11.34 -26.96 4.04
CA VAL A 91 10.19 -27.27 3.18
C VAL A 91 10.62 -28.38 2.23
N VAL A 92 10.04 -29.56 2.42
CA VAL A 92 10.32 -30.74 1.61
C VAL A 92 9.23 -30.91 0.57
N ILE A 93 9.61 -30.84 -0.70
CA ILE A 93 8.71 -30.94 -1.85
C ILE A 93 8.87 -32.32 -2.47
N THR A 94 7.75 -33.02 -2.67
CA THR A 94 7.72 -34.31 -3.36
C THR A 94 6.71 -34.25 -4.51
N THR A 95 7.20 -34.24 -5.75
CA THR A 95 6.35 -34.33 -6.95
C THR A 95 5.97 -35.79 -7.23
N ALA A 96 4.97 -36.02 -8.07
CA ALA A 96 4.46 -37.38 -8.35
C ALA A 96 5.53 -38.36 -8.87
N ASN A 97 6.52 -37.86 -9.62
CA ASN A 97 7.59 -38.67 -10.21
C ASN A 97 8.98 -38.38 -9.62
N GLY A 98 9.07 -37.55 -8.57
CA GLY A 98 10.31 -37.11 -7.94
C GLY A 98 10.53 -37.68 -6.55
N GLY A 99 11.77 -37.71 -6.09
CA GLY A 99 12.10 -37.92 -4.68
C GLY A 99 11.85 -36.66 -3.84
N PRO A 100 11.93 -36.75 -2.51
CA PRO A 100 11.81 -35.58 -1.63
C PRO A 100 13.01 -34.63 -1.82
N ILE A 101 12.72 -33.34 -2.04
CA ILE A 101 13.72 -32.28 -2.22
C ILE A 101 13.47 -31.19 -1.18
N GLY A 102 14.42 -30.98 -0.26
CA GLY A 102 14.38 -29.88 0.72
C GLY A 102 15.04 -28.60 0.18
N LEU A 103 15.06 -27.53 0.98
CA LEU A 103 15.62 -26.22 0.56
C LEU A 103 17.09 -26.29 0.11
N LYS A 104 17.88 -27.19 0.72
CA LYS A 104 19.26 -27.46 0.29
C LYS A 104 19.33 -28.04 -1.12
N GLY A 105 18.47 -29.01 -1.43
CA GLY A 105 18.41 -29.64 -2.76
C GLY A 105 17.83 -28.72 -3.83
N LEU A 106 17.04 -27.71 -3.43
CA LEU A 106 16.58 -26.62 -4.30
C LEU A 106 17.61 -25.51 -4.50
N HIS A 107 18.80 -25.63 -3.89
CA HIS A 107 19.86 -24.63 -3.92
C HIS A 107 19.42 -23.25 -3.37
N LEU A 108 18.65 -23.26 -2.28
CA LEU A 108 18.17 -22.06 -1.60
C LEU A 108 18.96 -21.71 -0.34
N LEU A 109 19.92 -22.56 0.04
CA LEU A 109 20.74 -22.37 1.24
C LEU A 109 22.18 -21.96 0.89
N GLU A 110 22.43 -21.49 -0.33
CA GLU A 110 23.71 -20.94 -0.76
C GLU A 110 23.47 -19.71 -1.65
N ASP A 111 24.40 -18.76 -1.61
CA ASP A 111 24.37 -17.57 -2.47
C ASP A 111 24.73 -17.98 -3.90
N ASP A 112 23.90 -17.60 -4.87
CA ASP A 112 24.09 -17.82 -6.32
C ASP A 112 24.74 -19.19 -6.66
N PRO A 113 24.01 -20.30 -6.43
CA PRO A 113 24.50 -21.65 -6.65
C PRO A 113 25.09 -21.87 -8.06
N ALA A 114 26.19 -22.62 -8.14
CA ALA A 114 26.83 -22.96 -9.40
C ALA A 114 25.99 -23.99 -10.19
N GLY A 115 25.58 -23.66 -11.42
CA GLY A 115 24.71 -24.48 -12.27
C GLY A 115 24.01 -23.64 -13.33
N ASP A 116 23.15 -24.23 -14.19
CA ASP A 116 22.45 -23.53 -15.28
C ASP A 116 21.53 -22.40 -14.77
N THR A 117 22.15 -21.24 -14.58
CA THR A 117 21.58 -19.96 -14.13
C THR A 117 21.11 -19.12 -15.31
N THR A 118 21.05 -19.68 -16.52
CA THR A 118 20.65 -18.94 -17.73
C THR A 118 19.24 -18.38 -17.65
N VAL A 119 18.40 -18.91 -16.75
CA VAL A 119 17.00 -18.49 -16.56
C VAL A 119 16.83 -17.32 -15.58
N ARG A 120 17.89 -16.87 -14.88
CA ARG A 120 17.80 -15.77 -13.89
C ARG A 120 18.30 -14.42 -14.39
N LYS A 121 18.82 -14.32 -15.62
CA LYS A 121 19.50 -13.11 -16.10
C LYS A 121 18.51 -12.12 -16.72
N VAL A 122 18.32 -11.00 -16.04
CA VAL A 122 17.57 -9.86 -16.58
C VAL A 122 18.52 -8.96 -17.36
N SER A 123 18.30 -8.83 -18.67
CA SER A 123 19.13 -7.97 -19.53
C SER A 123 19.22 -6.54 -19.00
N GLY A 124 20.44 -6.02 -18.82
CA GLY A 124 20.68 -4.67 -18.30
C GLY A 124 20.79 -4.57 -16.78
N VAL A 125 20.59 -5.67 -16.04
CA VAL A 125 21.09 -5.81 -14.67
C VAL A 125 22.55 -6.26 -14.72
N TRP A 126 23.36 -5.97 -13.69
CA TRP A 126 24.69 -6.56 -13.58
C TRP A 126 24.61 -8.10 -13.52
N ASP A 127 25.68 -8.79 -13.95
CA ASP A 127 25.69 -10.24 -14.23
C ASP A 127 25.25 -11.17 -13.08
N GLY A 128 25.16 -10.64 -11.85
CA GLY A 128 24.76 -11.35 -10.63
C GLY A 128 23.41 -10.93 -10.04
N ALA A 129 22.54 -10.22 -10.77
CA ALA A 129 21.18 -9.92 -10.29
C ALA A 129 20.05 -10.23 -11.30
N PRO A 130 18.82 -10.54 -10.83
CA PRO A 130 18.41 -10.70 -9.42
C PRO A 130 19.17 -11.83 -8.70
N LYS A 131 19.76 -11.48 -7.57
CA LYS A 131 20.62 -12.39 -6.80
C LYS A 131 19.76 -13.37 -6.02
N SER A 132 20.16 -14.63 -5.97
CA SER A 132 19.61 -15.58 -5.01
C SER A 132 20.53 -15.63 -3.79
N TYR A 133 19.95 -15.41 -2.61
CA TYR A 133 20.69 -15.41 -1.36
C TYR A 133 20.40 -16.69 -0.58
N ALA A 134 21.39 -17.16 0.19
CA ALA A 134 21.21 -18.22 1.18
C ALA A 134 20.11 -17.78 2.16
N LEU A 135 18.97 -18.49 2.16
CA LEU A 135 17.81 -18.10 2.95
C LEU A 135 18.08 -18.12 4.46
N GLY A 136 19.00 -18.95 4.93
CA GLY A 136 19.45 -18.97 6.32
C GLY A 136 20.52 -17.93 6.67
N TYR A 137 20.82 -16.96 5.81
CA TYR A 137 21.89 -15.94 5.91
C TYR A 137 23.33 -16.48 5.86
N GLU A 138 23.50 -17.79 6.03
CA GLU A 138 24.77 -18.50 5.92
C GLU A 138 24.57 -19.78 5.10
N THR A 139 25.63 -20.24 4.44
CA THR A 139 25.58 -21.48 3.66
C THR A 139 25.09 -22.65 4.51
N ASP A 140 24.18 -23.44 3.95
CA ASP A 140 23.53 -24.60 4.55
C ASP A 140 22.61 -24.33 5.75
N TYR A 141 22.56 -23.11 6.28
CA TYR A 141 21.59 -22.79 7.33
C TYR A 141 20.18 -22.72 6.75
N LEU A 142 19.23 -23.28 7.48
CA LEU A 142 17.82 -23.16 7.18
C LEU A 142 17.33 -21.73 7.51
N PRO A 143 16.31 -21.22 6.78
CA PRO A 143 15.60 -20.03 7.20
C PRO A 143 14.92 -20.26 8.57
N SER A 144 14.65 -19.18 9.28
CA SER A 144 14.09 -19.24 10.64
C SER A 144 13.16 -18.09 10.93
N PHE A 145 12.24 -18.25 11.87
CA PHE A 145 11.35 -17.19 12.35
C PHE A 145 11.39 -17.09 13.88
N VAL A 146 10.78 -16.04 14.42
CA VAL A 146 10.61 -15.83 15.86
C VAL A 146 9.14 -15.73 16.19
N VAL A 147 8.70 -16.42 17.25
CA VAL A 147 7.33 -16.33 17.76
C VAL A 147 7.15 -15.01 18.52
N PRO A 148 6.00 -14.30 18.39
CA PRO A 148 5.75 -13.08 19.15
C PRO A 148 6.09 -13.22 20.64
N ALA A 149 6.91 -12.31 21.16
CA ALA A 149 7.48 -12.42 22.50
C ALA A 149 6.42 -12.25 23.61
N ALA A 150 6.55 -12.99 24.70
CA ALA A 150 5.69 -12.83 25.89
C ALA A 150 6.13 -11.67 26.81
N ILE A 151 7.15 -10.92 26.41
CA ILE A 151 7.67 -9.74 27.10
C ILE A 151 7.46 -8.53 26.21
N LEU A 152 6.77 -7.51 26.73
CA LEU A 152 6.41 -6.31 25.96
C LEU A 152 7.63 -5.62 25.33
N GLY A 153 8.73 -5.54 26.09
CA GLY A 153 10.00 -4.94 25.65
C GLY A 153 10.69 -5.64 24.49
N ASP A 154 10.32 -6.89 24.20
CA ASP A 154 10.96 -7.73 23.18
C ASP A 154 10.12 -7.83 21.90
N ILE A 155 8.93 -7.20 21.86
CA ILE A 155 8.09 -7.17 20.67
C ILE A 155 8.71 -6.22 19.62
N ARG A 156 8.85 -6.73 18.40
CA ARG A 156 9.46 -6.08 17.24
C ARG A 156 8.58 -6.36 16.02
N ILE A 157 7.96 -5.30 15.50
CA ILE A 157 7.05 -5.34 14.37
C ILE A 157 7.63 -4.45 13.26
N ALA A 158 7.55 -4.88 12.01
CA ALA A 158 7.84 -4.05 10.84
C ALA A 158 6.56 -3.81 10.03
N HIS A 159 6.43 -2.66 9.38
CA HIS A 159 5.33 -2.39 8.45
C HIS A 159 5.68 -1.43 7.32
N THR A 160 5.05 -1.62 6.17
CA THR A 160 5.12 -0.71 5.00
C THR A 160 4.05 -1.02 3.94
N SER A 161 3.78 -0.09 3.02
CA SER A 161 2.97 -0.28 1.79
C SER A 161 3.61 0.41 0.56
N CYS A 162 2.90 0.42 -0.58
CA CYS A 162 3.20 1.13 -1.83
C CYS A 162 4.57 0.79 -2.42
N ARG A 163 4.68 -0.45 -2.92
CA ARG A 163 5.91 -1.01 -3.47
C ARG A 163 5.86 -1.05 -5.01
N LYS A 164 5.85 0.13 -5.63
CA LYS A 164 5.70 0.29 -7.08
C LYS A 164 6.98 -0.08 -7.83
N SER A 165 6.91 -1.10 -8.68
CA SER A 165 8.05 -1.71 -9.41
C SER A 165 8.95 -0.76 -10.23
N HIS A 166 8.51 0.45 -10.53
CA HIS A 166 9.25 1.43 -11.33
C HIS A 166 9.22 2.84 -10.74
N ALA A 167 9.01 2.98 -9.43
CA ALA A 167 9.20 4.26 -8.78
C ALA A 167 10.69 4.58 -8.61
N PRO A 168 11.05 5.85 -8.36
CA PRO A 168 12.45 6.22 -8.14
C PRO A 168 12.99 5.71 -6.80
N GLY A 169 14.32 5.64 -6.71
CA GLY A 169 15.02 5.18 -5.52
C GLY A 169 14.99 3.65 -5.37
N SER A 170 15.32 3.18 -4.18
CA SER A 170 15.40 1.76 -3.87
C SER A 170 14.22 1.26 -3.07
N ASP A 171 13.92 -0.01 -3.23
CA ASP A 171 12.96 -0.73 -2.41
C ASP A 171 13.38 -0.77 -0.93
N ALA A 172 12.60 -0.08 -0.07
CA ALA A 172 12.84 -0.03 1.37
C ALA A 172 12.59 -1.36 2.08
N LEU A 173 11.74 -2.22 1.50
CA LEU A 173 11.48 -3.55 2.08
C LEU A 173 12.73 -4.42 2.06
N ALA A 174 13.60 -4.23 1.05
CA ALA A 174 14.87 -4.92 0.96
C ALA A 174 15.88 -4.50 2.04
N TRP A 175 15.69 -3.39 2.75
CA TRP A 175 16.56 -3.00 3.86
C TRP A 175 16.31 -3.83 5.12
N LEU A 176 15.10 -4.41 5.27
CA LEU A 176 14.81 -5.32 6.37
C LEU A 176 15.69 -6.58 6.32
N ASP A 177 16.20 -6.93 5.15
CA ASP A 177 17.11 -8.07 4.96
C ASP A 177 18.41 -7.89 5.76
N ASP A 178 19.00 -6.69 5.69
CA ASP A 178 20.23 -6.41 6.43
C ASP A 178 19.96 -6.43 7.95
N LEU A 179 18.82 -5.89 8.40
CA LEU A 179 18.42 -5.90 9.81
C LEU A 179 18.19 -7.33 10.34
N VAL A 180 17.43 -8.14 9.61
CA VAL A 180 17.16 -9.54 10.00
C VAL A 180 18.44 -10.35 10.01
N GLY A 181 19.38 -10.08 9.10
CA GLY A 181 20.71 -10.70 9.08
C GLY A 181 21.54 -10.32 10.31
N ASP A 182 21.60 -9.04 10.65
CA ASP A 182 22.32 -8.57 11.85
C ASP A 182 21.69 -9.13 13.14
N GLU A 183 20.38 -9.35 13.16
CA GLU A 183 19.61 -9.80 14.33
C GLU A 183 19.34 -11.31 14.34
N ILE A 184 19.94 -12.08 13.43
CA ILE A 184 19.54 -13.46 13.14
C ILE A 184 19.54 -14.40 14.37
N ASP A 185 20.46 -14.17 15.33
CA ASP A 185 20.59 -14.91 16.58
C ASP A 185 20.05 -14.15 17.82
N ARG A 186 19.54 -12.93 17.64
CA ARG A 186 19.09 -12.03 18.73
C ARG A 186 17.57 -12.01 18.82
N SER A 187 16.97 -13.04 19.43
CA SER A 187 15.51 -13.23 19.38
C SER A 187 14.67 -12.05 19.93
N GLY A 188 15.15 -11.34 20.95
CA GLY A 188 14.49 -10.15 21.53
C GLY A 188 14.66 -8.85 20.72
N GLU A 189 15.50 -8.88 19.67
CA GLU A 189 15.73 -7.74 18.77
C GLU A 189 15.18 -8.00 17.37
N ARG A 190 15.14 -9.27 16.96
CA ARG A 190 14.69 -9.72 15.64
C ARG A 190 13.21 -9.47 15.41
N ILE A 191 12.87 -8.94 14.23
CA ILE A 191 11.47 -8.72 13.80
C ILE A 191 10.68 -10.03 13.87
N GLN A 192 9.55 -10.02 14.58
CA GLN A 192 8.69 -11.20 14.74
C GLN A 192 7.43 -11.14 13.87
N GLN A 193 7.03 -9.95 13.43
CA GLN A 193 5.88 -9.77 12.55
C GLN A 193 6.14 -8.66 11.53
N LEU A 194 5.82 -8.94 10.27
CA LEU A 194 5.80 -7.98 9.18
C LEU A 194 4.37 -7.78 8.70
N TYR A 195 3.87 -6.55 8.74
CA TYR A 195 2.58 -6.16 8.19
C TYR A 195 2.78 -5.37 6.89
N LEU A 196 2.24 -5.90 5.79
CA LEU A 196 2.21 -5.20 4.51
C LEU A 196 0.80 -4.66 4.30
N THR A 197 0.66 -3.34 4.41
CA THR A 197 -0.65 -2.68 4.57
C THR A 197 -1.38 -2.40 3.26
N GLY A 198 -0.80 -2.71 2.10
CA GLY A 198 -1.42 -2.46 0.80
C GLY A 198 -0.37 -2.34 -0.31
N ASP A 199 -0.81 -2.34 -1.56
CA ASP A 199 -0.01 -2.02 -2.75
C ASP A 199 1.30 -2.80 -2.87
N GLN A 200 1.19 -4.12 -2.79
CA GLN A 200 2.34 -5.01 -3.00
C GLN A 200 2.67 -5.19 -4.47
N ILE A 201 1.67 -4.99 -5.32
CA ILE A 201 1.77 -4.88 -6.78
C ILE A 201 0.93 -3.69 -7.23
N TYR A 202 1.12 -3.28 -8.49
CA TYR A 202 0.30 -2.27 -9.16
C TYR A 202 -0.38 -2.93 -10.37
N GLY A 203 -1.70 -3.01 -10.33
CA GLY A 203 -2.56 -3.62 -11.34
C GLY A 203 -2.85 -2.71 -12.52
N ASP A 204 -2.76 -1.40 -12.32
CA ASP A 204 -2.96 -0.39 -13.34
C ASP A 204 -1.65 0.22 -13.84
N ASP A 205 -0.85 0.75 -12.92
CA ASP A 205 0.38 1.49 -13.16
C ASP A 205 1.58 0.56 -13.37
N VAL A 206 1.52 -0.15 -14.50
CA VAL A 206 2.52 -1.13 -14.93
C VAL A 206 3.47 -0.48 -15.93
N PRO A 207 4.79 -0.59 -15.76
CA PRO A 207 5.74 0.00 -16.70
C PRO A 207 5.74 -0.78 -18.02
N THR A 208 5.69 -0.07 -19.15
CA THR A 208 5.62 -0.68 -20.50
C THR A 208 6.68 -1.76 -20.76
N CYS A 209 7.88 -1.64 -20.18
CA CYS A 209 8.98 -2.58 -20.38
C CYS A 209 8.77 -3.94 -19.67
N ILE A 210 7.97 -4.02 -18.61
CA ILE A 210 7.75 -5.27 -17.86
C ILE A 210 6.57 -6.08 -18.39
N LEU A 211 5.58 -5.42 -19.00
CA LEU A 211 4.36 -6.06 -19.47
C LEU A 211 4.61 -7.25 -20.43
N PRO A 212 5.53 -7.19 -21.42
CA PRO A 212 5.85 -8.36 -22.25
C PRO A 212 6.39 -9.55 -21.45
N MET A 213 7.16 -9.28 -20.40
CA MET A 213 7.71 -10.30 -19.50
C MET A 213 6.58 -10.96 -18.70
N TYR A 214 5.69 -10.14 -18.12
CA TYR A 214 4.51 -10.63 -17.40
C TYR A 214 3.60 -11.45 -18.29
N HIS A 215 3.35 -11.00 -19.52
CA HIS A 215 2.53 -11.73 -20.47
C HIS A 215 3.16 -13.08 -20.84
N GLY A 216 4.47 -13.12 -21.11
CA GLY A 216 5.17 -14.38 -21.39
C GLY A 216 5.13 -15.35 -20.20
N LEU A 217 5.28 -14.85 -18.97
CA LEU A 217 5.16 -15.66 -17.76
C LEU A 217 3.72 -16.13 -17.54
N ALA A 218 2.72 -15.26 -17.75
CA ALA A 218 1.30 -15.58 -17.67
C ALA A 218 0.93 -16.76 -18.59
N THR A 219 1.41 -16.72 -19.84
CA THR A 219 1.20 -17.80 -20.81
C THR A 219 1.83 -19.11 -20.37
N ASP A 220 2.99 -19.08 -19.73
CA ASP A 220 3.62 -20.32 -19.23
C ASP A 220 2.94 -20.87 -17.98
N LEU A 221 2.48 -20.00 -17.07
CA LEU A 221 1.76 -20.39 -15.86
C LEU A 221 0.38 -20.97 -16.18
N MET A 222 -0.29 -20.34 -17.15
CA MET A 222 -1.68 -20.61 -17.48
C MET A 222 -1.84 -21.52 -18.71
N GLY A 223 -0.81 -21.68 -19.54
CA GLY A 223 -0.90 -22.48 -20.76
C GLY A 223 -1.07 -23.97 -20.53
N ASP A 224 -1.89 -24.63 -21.35
CA ASP A 224 -2.01 -26.09 -21.35
C ASP A 224 -1.00 -26.68 -22.35
N THR A 225 -0.36 -27.79 -21.99
CA THR A 225 0.72 -28.45 -22.78
C THR A 225 0.27 -28.95 -24.16
N GLY A 226 -1.04 -28.90 -24.49
CA GLY A 226 -1.64 -29.43 -25.71
C GLY A 226 -2.24 -28.41 -26.70
N GLY A 227 -2.08 -27.09 -26.51
CA GLY A 227 -2.71 -26.07 -27.37
C GLY A 227 -1.84 -24.83 -27.64
N ALA A 228 -1.95 -24.27 -28.85
CA ALA A 228 -0.96 -23.34 -29.41
C ALA A 228 -0.99 -21.87 -28.92
N SER A 229 -1.58 -21.50 -27.78
CA SER A 229 -1.25 -20.15 -27.27
C SER A 229 -1.28 -19.89 -25.76
N GLY A 230 -1.86 -20.73 -24.89
CA GLY A 230 -1.88 -20.52 -23.44
C GLY A 230 -2.48 -19.18 -22.93
N GLU A 231 -2.96 -18.34 -23.85
CA GLU A 231 -3.58 -17.04 -23.60
C GLU A 231 -4.97 -17.21 -22.96
N GLU A 232 -5.26 -16.36 -21.99
CA GLU A 232 -6.58 -16.25 -21.36
C GLU A 232 -7.54 -15.41 -22.23
N GLU A 233 -8.84 -15.72 -22.16
CA GLU A 233 -9.91 -15.01 -22.84
C GLU A 233 -10.65 -14.06 -21.89
N LEU A 234 -10.96 -12.84 -22.35
CA LEU A 234 -11.80 -11.89 -21.63
C LEU A 234 -12.97 -11.40 -22.49
N PRO A 235 -14.06 -10.88 -21.85
CA PRO A 235 -15.16 -10.29 -22.57
C PRO A 235 -14.71 -9.09 -23.41
N ALA A 236 -14.99 -9.14 -24.72
CA ALA A 236 -14.72 -8.07 -25.67
C ALA A 236 -16.04 -7.48 -26.20
N PRO A 237 -16.07 -6.20 -26.60
CA PRO A 237 -17.22 -5.62 -27.28
C PRO A 237 -17.63 -6.43 -28.52
N GLY A 238 -18.94 -6.58 -28.76
CA GLY A 238 -19.47 -7.31 -29.91
C GLY A 238 -20.93 -6.96 -30.20
N ASN A 239 -21.41 -7.29 -31.41
CA ASN A 239 -22.79 -7.08 -31.87
C ASN A 239 -23.38 -8.44 -32.29
N PRO A 240 -24.51 -8.92 -31.69
CA PRO A 240 -25.45 -8.20 -30.82
C PRO A 240 -25.11 -8.21 -29.32
N GLY A 241 -23.98 -8.78 -28.91
CA GLY A 241 -23.53 -8.79 -27.51
C GLY A 241 -22.02 -9.08 -27.38
N PRO A 242 -21.47 -9.00 -26.15
CA PRO A 242 -20.05 -9.19 -25.92
C PRO A 242 -19.59 -10.60 -26.32
N GLY A 243 -18.50 -10.68 -27.08
CA GLY A 243 -17.81 -11.92 -27.39
C GLY A 243 -16.70 -12.21 -26.38
N MET A 244 -15.93 -13.27 -26.62
CA MET A 244 -14.67 -13.52 -25.92
C MET A 244 -13.50 -13.27 -26.87
N ALA A 245 -12.42 -12.68 -26.39
CA ALA A 245 -11.19 -12.52 -27.15
C ALA A 245 -9.96 -12.84 -26.29
N ASN A 246 -8.96 -13.45 -26.91
CA ASN A 246 -7.67 -13.71 -26.27
C ASN A 246 -7.00 -12.39 -25.89
N ILE A 247 -6.34 -12.39 -24.74
CA ILE A 247 -5.46 -11.30 -24.30
C ILE A 247 -4.02 -11.67 -24.66
N ASN A 248 -3.42 -10.86 -25.53
CA ASN A 248 -2.02 -10.98 -25.89
C ASN A 248 -1.40 -9.64 -26.32
N MET A 249 -0.12 -9.70 -26.70
CA MET A 249 0.65 -8.53 -27.11
C MET A 249 0.11 -7.84 -28.37
N GLN A 250 -0.80 -8.44 -29.14
CA GLN A 250 -1.42 -7.84 -30.32
C GLN A 250 -2.84 -7.35 -30.04
N THR A 251 -3.64 -8.09 -29.28
CA THR A 251 -5.03 -7.75 -28.96
C THR A 251 -5.13 -6.76 -27.79
N ALA A 252 -4.24 -6.85 -26.81
CA ALA A 252 -4.14 -5.90 -25.70
C ALA A 252 -2.66 -5.45 -25.53
N PRO A 253 -2.09 -4.79 -26.55
CA PRO A 253 -0.68 -4.38 -26.55
C PRO A 253 -0.39 -3.35 -25.44
N PRO A 254 0.88 -3.24 -25.03
CA PRO A 254 1.32 -2.15 -24.15
C PRO A 254 0.96 -0.77 -24.72
N MET A 255 0.84 0.21 -23.84
CA MET A 255 0.47 1.61 -24.11
C MET A 255 -0.96 1.86 -24.58
N ARG A 256 -1.73 0.82 -24.90
CA ARG A 256 -3.07 0.97 -25.50
C ARG A 256 -4.23 0.52 -24.63
N ARG A 257 -3.95 0.04 -23.41
CA ARG A 257 -4.97 -0.56 -22.55
C ARG A 257 -5.89 0.48 -21.90
N THR A 258 -5.51 1.76 -21.81
CA THR A 258 -6.31 2.82 -21.18
C THR A 258 -7.75 2.89 -21.68
N VAL A 259 -7.98 3.06 -22.99
CA VAL A 259 -9.36 3.15 -23.51
C VAL A 259 -10.11 1.83 -23.32
N MET A 260 -9.43 0.68 -23.44
CA MET A 260 -10.06 -0.62 -23.24
C MET A 260 -10.59 -0.75 -21.81
N VAL A 261 -9.74 -0.49 -20.80
CA VAL A 261 -10.15 -0.66 -19.41
C VAL A 261 -11.10 0.43 -18.94
N ARG A 262 -10.99 1.66 -19.46
CA ARG A 262 -11.89 2.77 -19.07
C ARG A 262 -13.23 2.72 -19.80
N THR A 263 -13.27 2.42 -21.09
CA THR A 263 -14.51 2.40 -21.89
C THR A 263 -15.22 1.05 -21.78
N ASP A 264 -14.53 -0.04 -22.14
CA ASP A 264 -15.10 -1.39 -22.14
C ASP A 264 -15.17 -1.96 -20.71
N GLY A 265 -14.19 -1.63 -19.88
CA GLY A 265 -14.12 -2.06 -18.47
C GLY A 265 -14.81 -1.11 -17.47
N GLY A 266 -14.92 0.18 -17.78
CA GLY A 266 -15.50 1.16 -16.86
C GLY A 266 -14.61 1.54 -15.69
N LEU A 267 -13.31 1.21 -15.72
CA LEU A 267 -12.33 1.63 -14.71
C LEU A 267 -12.01 3.13 -14.84
N THR A 268 -11.45 3.73 -13.81
CA THR A 268 -11.18 5.19 -13.76
C THR A 268 -9.72 5.57 -13.72
N SER A 269 -8.83 4.64 -13.32
CA SER A 269 -7.39 4.83 -13.26
C SER A 269 -6.82 5.60 -14.46
N VAL A 270 -6.05 6.64 -14.15
CA VAL A 270 -5.38 7.50 -15.11
C VAL A 270 -4.08 6.87 -15.63
N GLU A 271 -3.39 6.07 -14.80
CA GLU A 271 -2.15 5.36 -15.13
C GLU A 271 -2.42 3.95 -15.68
N SER A 272 -3.37 3.83 -16.62
CA SER A 272 -3.90 2.52 -17.08
C SER A 272 -3.38 2.04 -18.44
N GLN A 273 -2.30 2.64 -18.94
CA GLN A 273 -1.76 2.38 -20.27
C GLN A 273 -1.32 0.91 -20.49
N ASN A 274 -0.93 0.23 -19.41
CA ASN A 274 -0.44 -1.15 -19.41
C ASN A 274 -1.14 -2.02 -18.35
N HIS A 275 -2.35 -1.64 -17.94
CA HIS A 275 -3.14 -2.30 -16.88
C HIS A 275 -3.17 -3.83 -17.02
N LEU A 276 -2.94 -4.56 -15.94
CA LEU A 276 -3.06 -6.02 -15.83
C LEU A 276 -4.53 -6.45 -16.00
N LEU A 277 -4.76 -7.51 -16.76
CA LEU A 277 -6.10 -7.93 -17.17
C LEU A 277 -6.44 -9.34 -16.70
N THR A 278 -5.45 -10.24 -16.74
CA THR A 278 -5.68 -11.69 -16.62
C THR A 278 -5.12 -12.26 -15.32
N VAL A 279 -5.58 -13.46 -14.94
CA VAL A 279 -5.10 -14.13 -13.71
C VAL A 279 -3.60 -14.37 -13.79
N GLY A 280 -3.10 -14.78 -14.97
CA GLY A 280 -1.68 -14.99 -15.21
C GLY A 280 -0.86 -13.69 -15.13
N GLU A 281 -1.39 -12.55 -15.60
CA GLU A 281 -0.70 -11.26 -15.49
C GLU A 281 -0.59 -10.78 -14.03
N TYR A 282 -1.66 -10.89 -13.24
CA TYR A 282 -1.63 -10.60 -11.80
C TYR A 282 -0.70 -11.58 -11.05
N ALA A 283 -0.77 -12.88 -11.35
CA ALA A 283 0.11 -13.88 -10.75
C ALA A 283 1.59 -13.61 -11.08
N ALA A 284 1.90 -13.21 -12.32
CA ALA A 284 3.25 -12.82 -12.72
C ALA A 284 3.76 -11.61 -11.93
N ALA A 285 2.92 -10.60 -11.71
CA ALA A 285 3.25 -9.44 -10.89
C ALA A 285 3.61 -9.84 -9.44
N TYR A 286 2.79 -10.69 -8.80
CA TYR A 286 3.09 -11.18 -7.45
C TYR A 286 4.36 -12.02 -7.38
N LEU A 287 4.53 -12.97 -8.30
CA LEU A 287 5.71 -13.85 -8.31
C LEU A 287 6.99 -13.03 -8.47
N THR A 288 7.02 -12.06 -9.39
CA THR A 288 8.21 -11.23 -9.62
C THR A 288 8.46 -10.21 -8.52
N ALA A 289 7.42 -9.78 -7.79
CA ALA A 289 7.56 -8.95 -6.61
C ALA A 289 8.24 -9.71 -5.45
N TRP A 290 8.04 -11.02 -5.31
CA TRP A 290 8.49 -11.80 -4.14
C TRP A 290 9.61 -12.80 -4.43
N SER A 291 9.90 -13.09 -5.70
CA SER A 291 10.80 -14.18 -6.09
C SER A 291 11.77 -13.76 -7.19
N PRO A 292 13.08 -14.04 -7.03
CA PRO A 292 14.06 -13.84 -8.10
C PRO A 292 14.00 -14.92 -9.19
N PHE A 293 13.25 -16.02 -9.00
CA PHE A 293 13.38 -17.23 -9.83
C PHE A 293 12.64 -17.19 -11.16
N VAL A 294 11.61 -16.35 -11.27
CA VAL A 294 10.76 -16.26 -12.47
C VAL A 294 11.06 -15.04 -13.33
N TRP A 295 12.04 -14.23 -12.93
CA TRP A 295 12.48 -13.05 -13.69
C TRP A 295 13.11 -13.45 -15.02
N ARG A 296 12.78 -12.71 -16.07
CA ARG A 296 13.23 -12.94 -17.45
C ARG A 296 13.70 -11.63 -18.07
N PRO A 297 14.30 -11.63 -19.26
CA PRO A 297 14.59 -10.39 -19.97
C PRO A 297 13.35 -9.52 -20.12
N LEU A 298 13.47 -8.24 -19.75
CA LEU A 298 12.43 -7.22 -19.98
C LEU A 298 12.19 -7.01 -21.47
N GLY A 299 11.00 -6.50 -21.80
CA GLY A 299 10.67 -6.06 -23.15
C GLY A 299 11.68 -5.05 -23.69
N THR A 300 12.03 -5.19 -24.96
CA THR A 300 12.80 -4.20 -25.73
C THR A 300 11.86 -3.18 -26.38
N GLU A 301 12.36 -2.00 -26.73
CA GLU A 301 11.60 -1.03 -27.54
C GLU A 301 11.03 -1.66 -28.82
N ASP A 302 11.80 -2.50 -29.52
CA ASP A 302 11.34 -3.18 -30.73
C ASP A 302 10.14 -4.10 -30.45
N ALA A 303 10.25 -4.94 -29.43
CA ALA A 303 9.17 -5.86 -29.03
C ALA A 303 7.89 -5.12 -28.62
N VAL A 304 8.00 -4.00 -27.91
CA VAL A 304 6.86 -3.21 -27.44
C VAL A 304 6.22 -2.42 -28.58
N TYR A 305 7.01 -1.63 -29.31
CA TYR A 305 6.47 -0.68 -30.28
C TYR A 305 6.01 -1.35 -31.57
N SER A 306 6.53 -2.54 -31.91
CA SER A 306 6.08 -3.29 -33.09
C SER A 306 4.64 -3.80 -32.98
N THR A 307 4.16 -4.10 -31.76
CA THR A 307 2.77 -4.54 -31.53
C THR A 307 1.85 -3.42 -31.06
N ALA A 308 2.41 -2.28 -30.63
CA ALA A 308 1.68 -1.09 -30.20
C ALA A 308 0.80 -0.45 -31.29
N LEU A 309 0.72 -0.99 -32.51
CA LEU A 309 -0.19 -0.53 -33.56
C LEU A 309 -1.01 -1.66 -34.18
N SER A 310 -0.97 -2.87 -33.61
CA SER A 310 -1.72 -4.03 -34.09
C SER A 310 -3.24 -3.81 -34.03
N PRO A 311 -4.01 -4.45 -34.94
CA PRO A 311 -5.47 -4.47 -34.85
C PRO A 311 -5.92 -5.26 -33.63
N SER A 312 -7.06 -4.87 -33.04
CA SER A 312 -7.60 -5.49 -31.83
C SER A 312 -9.12 -5.57 -31.88
N PRO A 313 -9.72 -6.62 -31.27
CA PRO A 313 -11.15 -6.69 -31.05
C PRO A 313 -11.65 -5.77 -29.92
N PHE A 314 -10.74 -5.20 -29.11
CA PHE A 314 -11.06 -4.27 -28.02
C PHE A 314 -11.03 -2.81 -28.47
N THR A 315 -11.68 -1.93 -27.72
CA THR A 315 -11.59 -0.48 -27.95
C THR A 315 -10.26 0.04 -27.40
N LEU A 316 -9.22 0.09 -28.23
CA LEU A 316 -7.87 0.49 -27.80
C LEU A 316 -7.59 1.99 -27.92
N THR A 317 -6.65 2.49 -27.11
CA THR A 317 -6.12 3.86 -27.25
C THR A 317 -5.56 4.05 -28.65
N ASN A 318 -5.94 5.14 -29.32
CA ASN A 318 -5.46 5.44 -30.67
C ASN A 318 -4.15 6.23 -30.64
N LEU A 319 -3.02 5.51 -30.66
CA LEU A 319 -1.69 6.14 -30.68
C LEU A 319 -1.41 6.97 -31.96
N HIS A 320 -2.20 6.83 -33.03
CA HIS A 320 -2.08 7.71 -34.21
C HIS A 320 -2.48 9.16 -33.89
N ALA A 321 -3.29 9.38 -32.85
CA ALA A 321 -3.72 10.71 -32.43
C ALA A 321 -2.61 11.52 -31.73
N LEU A 322 -1.53 10.86 -31.26
CA LEU A 322 -0.38 11.51 -30.61
C LEU A 322 0.41 12.45 -31.53
N TYR A 323 0.06 12.51 -32.83
CA TYR A 323 0.79 13.23 -33.89
C TYR A 323 0.02 14.41 -34.51
N GLY A 324 -1.12 14.85 -33.95
CA GLY A 324 -1.87 16.01 -34.45
C GLY A 324 -2.64 15.78 -35.77
N GLU A 325 -3.36 16.80 -36.26
CA GLU A 325 -4.38 16.69 -37.32
C GLU A 325 -3.89 16.09 -38.66
N LYS A 326 -4.84 15.40 -39.31
CA LYS A 326 -4.86 14.55 -40.51
C LYS A 326 -3.90 14.77 -41.69
N SER A 327 -3.06 15.81 -41.78
CA SER A 327 -2.22 16.05 -42.97
C SER A 327 -0.82 15.42 -42.95
N ASP A 328 -0.28 15.05 -41.79
CA ASP A 328 1.11 14.54 -41.63
C ASP A 328 1.22 13.11 -41.08
N GLN A 329 0.12 12.34 -41.12
CA GLN A 329 0.13 10.94 -40.66
C GLN A 329 0.88 10.05 -41.66
N PRO A 330 2.01 9.42 -41.27
CA PRO A 330 2.69 8.45 -42.12
C PRO A 330 1.76 7.27 -42.37
N SER A 331 1.68 6.82 -43.62
CA SER A 331 0.86 5.68 -44.00
C SER A 331 1.50 4.33 -43.72
N ASP A 332 2.80 4.29 -43.38
CA ASP A 332 3.55 3.07 -43.13
C ASP A 332 3.86 2.87 -41.63
N LEU A 333 3.80 1.59 -41.21
CA LEU A 333 4.00 1.17 -39.82
C LEU A 333 5.41 1.48 -39.30
N ALA A 334 6.43 1.49 -40.16
CA ALA A 334 7.81 1.72 -39.76
C ALA A 334 8.04 3.18 -39.35
N THR A 335 7.50 4.14 -40.12
CA THR A 335 7.58 5.56 -39.78
C THR A 335 6.80 5.88 -38.50
N LEU A 336 5.62 5.28 -38.31
CA LEU A 336 4.85 5.43 -37.06
C LEU A 336 5.59 4.88 -35.84
N THR A 337 6.18 3.69 -35.97
CA THR A 337 7.00 3.07 -34.92
C THR A 337 8.21 3.94 -34.57
N SER A 338 8.89 4.49 -35.59
CA SER A 338 10.04 5.38 -35.40
C SER A 338 9.67 6.67 -34.66
N ARG A 339 8.54 7.29 -35.01
CA ARG A 339 8.04 8.47 -34.29
C ARG A 339 7.65 8.14 -32.85
N LEU A 340 7.08 6.96 -32.59
CA LEU A 340 6.68 6.54 -31.25
C LEU A 340 7.90 6.35 -30.36
N LYS A 341 8.93 5.67 -30.88
CA LYS A 341 10.25 5.56 -30.22
C LYS A 341 10.83 6.92 -29.87
N LYS A 342 10.78 7.88 -30.82
CA LYS A 342 11.29 9.23 -30.57
C LYS A 342 10.53 9.97 -29.46
N LYS A 343 9.21 9.76 -29.34
CA LYS A 343 8.36 10.42 -28.33
C LYS A 343 8.46 9.74 -26.95
N ALA A 344 8.37 8.41 -26.90
CA ALA A 344 8.23 7.63 -25.67
C ALA A 344 9.53 6.93 -25.20
N GLY A 345 10.61 6.94 -26.01
CA GLY A 345 11.83 6.19 -25.72
C GLY A 345 12.57 6.63 -24.46
N ALA A 346 12.55 7.94 -24.14
CA ALA A 346 13.20 8.44 -22.92
C ALA A 346 12.51 7.94 -21.64
N GLU A 347 11.18 7.99 -21.60
CA GLU A 347 10.37 7.46 -20.50
C GLU A 347 10.51 5.94 -20.41
N PHE A 348 10.44 5.24 -21.55
CA PHE A 348 10.66 3.80 -21.60
C PHE A 348 12.02 3.41 -21.00
N ALA A 349 13.10 4.10 -21.38
CA ALA A 349 14.44 3.85 -20.85
C ALA A 349 14.50 4.12 -19.33
N GLN A 350 13.86 5.18 -18.85
CA GLN A 350 13.80 5.52 -17.43
C GLN A 350 13.03 4.47 -16.62
N HIS A 351 11.81 4.12 -17.02
CA HIS A 351 11.00 3.08 -16.37
C HIS A 351 11.72 1.73 -16.39
N ARG A 352 12.34 1.38 -17.52
CA ARG A 352 13.16 0.18 -17.62
C ARG A 352 14.29 0.17 -16.61
N GLN A 353 15.03 1.27 -16.46
CA GLN A 353 16.09 1.35 -15.45
C GLN A 353 15.55 1.15 -14.03
N ARG A 354 14.42 1.77 -13.68
CA ARG A 354 13.82 1.64 -12.35
C ARG A 354 13.35 0.20 -12.06
N VAL A 355 12.79 -0.47 -13.05
CA VAL A 355 12.45 -1.91 -12.95
C VAL A 355 13.69 -2.78 -12.73
N LEU A 356 14.82 -2.46 -13.37
CA LEU A 356 16.07 -3.19 -13.14
C LEU A 356 16.58 -3.02 -11.71
N VAL A 357 16.45 -1.82 -11.12
CA VAL A 357 16.79 -1.54 -9.72
C VAL A 357 15.88 -2.34 -8.78
N PHE A 358 14.58 -2.34 -9.04
CA PHE A 358 13.61 -3.15 -8.30
C PHE A 358 13.99 -4.64 -8.35
N ALA A 359 14.20 -5.18 -9.55
CA ALA A 359 14.60 -6.58 -9.76
C ALA A 359 15.85 -6.95 -8.94
N ALA A 360 16.86 -6.07 -8.89
CA ALA A 360 18.10 -6.33 -8.15
C ALA A 360 17.89 -6.49 -6.63
N THR A 361 16.79 -5.98 -6.08
CA THR A 361 16.47 -6.04 -4.64
C THR A 361 15.54 -7.19 -4.26
N VAL A 362 14.84 -7.81 -5.22
CA VAL A 362 13.83 -8.85 -4.97
C VAL A 362 14.39 -10.05 -4.19
N GLY A 363 15.64 -10.44 -4.43
CA GLY A 363 16.28 -11.55 -3.70
C GLY A 363 16.37 -11.30 -2.18
N LYS A 364 16.59 -10.05 -1.76
CA LYS A 364 16.60 -9.65 -0.36
C LYS A 364 15.19 -9.73 0.24
N VAL A 365 14.19 -9.26 -0.51
CA VAL A 365 12.78 -9.37 -0.09
C VAL A 365 12.36 -10.83 0.08
N ALA A 366 12.73 -11.71 -0.86
CA ALA A 366 12.47 -13.15 -0.74
C ALA A 366 13.07 -13.74 0.56
N ARG A 367 14.30 -13.33 0.92
CA ARG A 367 14.96 -13.78 2.15
C ARG A 367 14.29 -13.21 3.42
N VAL A 368 13.81 -11.97 3.41
CA VAL A 368 12.99 -11.40 4.51
C VAL A 368 11.70 -12.18 4.70
N LEU A 369 10.97 -12.45 3.62
CA LEU A 369 9.71 -13.19 3.63
C LEU A 369 9.90 -14.65 4.11
N ALA A 370 11.05 -15.25 3.83
CA ALA A 370 11.42 -16.57 4.35
C ALA A 370 11.80 -16.55 5.84
N ASN A 371 12.04 -15.39 6.45
CA ASN A 371 12.55 -15.28 7.81
C ASN A 371 11.64 -14.52 8.79
N THR A 372 10.53 -13.99 8.30
CA THR A 372 9.64 -13.13 9.08
C THR A 372 8.18 -13.52 8.84
N PRO A 373 7.42 -13.88 9.89
CA PRO A 373 5.98 -14.07 9.79
C PRO A 373 5.31 -12.84 9.17
N THR A 374 4.75 -13.02 7.97
CA THR A 374 4.23 -11.91 7.16
C THR A 374 2.71 -11.98 7.03
N TYR A 375 2.06 -10.85 7.33
CA TYR A 375 0.63 -10.63 7.27
C TYR A 375 0.36 -9.49 6.28
N MET A 376 -0.62 -9.67 5.39
CA MET A 376 -0.88 -8.73 4.31
C MET A 376 -2.37 -8.37 4.19
N ILE A 377 -2.65 -7.20 3.65
CA ILE A 377 -3.96 -6.74 3.19
C ILE A 377 -3.77 -5.95 1.88
N PHE A 378 -4.72 -6.01 0.94
CA PHE A 378 -4.66 -5.24 -0.31
C PHE A 378 -4.97 -3.75 -0.10
N ASP A 379 -4.64 -2.95 -1.12
CA ASP A 379 -5.24 -1.63 -1.39
C ASP A 379 -5.86 -1.56 -2.79
N ASP A 380 -6.18 -0.36 -3.30
CA ASP A 380 -6.66 -0.16 -4.66
C ASP A 380 -5.67 -0.65 -5.69
N HIS A 381 -4.41 -0.25 -5.64
CA HIS A 381 -3.48 -0.57 -6.72
C HIS A 381 -3.18 -2.07 -6.83
N ASP A 382 -3.48 -2.90 -5.84
CA ASP A 382 -3.50 -4.37 -6.05
C ASP A 382 -4.52 -4.81 -7.12
N VAL A 383 -5.50 -3.96 -7.44
CA VAL A 383 -6.55 -4.13 -8.47
C VAL A 383 -6.48 -3.03 -9.53
N THR A 384 -6.76 -1.78 -9.16
CA THR A 384 -6.78 -0.57 -9.99
C THR A 384 -7.00 0.66 -9.09
N ASP A 385 -6.37 1.79 -9.39
CA ASP A 385 -6.63 3.07 -8.71
C ASP A 385 -8.14 3.42 -8.67
N ASP A 386 -8.57 4.11 -7.60
CA ASP A 386 -9.97 4.37 -7.20
C ASP A 386 -10.84 3.12 -6.93
N TRP A 387 -10.27 1.94 -6.68
CA TRP A 387 -11.08 0.72 -6.52
C TRP A 387 -12.11 0.86 -5.39
N ASN A 388 -13.38 0.77 -5.77
CA ASN A 388 -14.54 0.97 -4.89
C ASN A 388 -14.58 2.35 -4.22
N LEU A 389 -14.11 3.39 -4.89
CA LEU A 389 -14.13 4.78 -4.41
C LEU A 389 -15.51 5.26 -3.95
N ASN A 390 -16.54 5.06 -4.79
CA ASN A 390 -17.91 5.50 -4.52
C ASN A 390 -18.95 4.65 -5.28
N GLU A 391 -20.24 4.92 -5.05
CA GLU A 391 -21.35 4.17 -5.65
C GLU A 391 -21.31 4.19 -7.19
N ASN A 392 -20.91 5.31 -7.78
CA ASN A 392 -20.83 5.47 -9.23
C ASN A 392 -19.73 4.59 -9.82
N TRP A 393 -18.55 4.58 -9.20
CA TRP A 393 -17.46 3.68 -9.60
C TRP A 393 -17.94 2.23 -9.55
N HIS A 394 -18.50 1.83 -8.41
CA HIS A 394 -19.00 0.48 -8.16
C HIS A 394 -20.00 0.05 -9.24
N ARG A 395 -21.07 0.84 -9.46
CA ARG A 395 -22.09 0.55 -10.47
C ARG A 395 -21.51 0.53 -11.89
N ARG A 396 -20.63 1.48 -12.22
CA ARG A 396 -20.04 1.63 -13.57
C ARG A 396 -19.17 0.43 -13.94
N VAL A 397 -18.32 -0.04 -13.02
CA VAL A 397 -17.37 -1.13 -13.25
C VAL A 397 -18.07 -2.47 -13.25
N TYR A 398 -18.86 -2.76 -12.21
CA TYR A 398 -19.48 -4.07 -12.07
C TYR A 398 -20.64 -4.32 -13.04
N SER A 399 -21.23 -3.26 -13.64
CA SER A 399 -22.17 -3.42 -14.75
C SER A 399 -21.52 -3.85 -16.06
N ARG A 400 -20.18 -3.75 -16.19
CA ARG A 400 -19.44 -4.07 -17.41
C ARG A 400 -18.79 -5.45 -17.30
N PRO A 401 -19.01 -6.36 -18.27
CA PRO A 401 -18.42 -7.70 -18.24
C PRO A 401 -16.89 -7.72 -18.13
N LEU A 402 -16.20 -6.81 -18.83
CA LEU A 402 -14.74 -6.71 -18.78
C LEU A 402 -14.26 -6.20 -17.41
N GLY A 403 -14.83 -5.09 -16.91
CA GLY A 403 -14.45 -4.50 -15.62
C GLY A 403 -14.61 -5.47 -14.46
N ARG A 404 -15.79 -6.10 -14.39
CA ARG A 404 -16.06 -7.17 -13.42
C ARG A 404 -15.08 -8.34 -13.52
N SER A 405 -14.62 -8.69 -14.73
CA SER A 405 -13.65 -9.77 -14.91
C SER A 405 -12.24 -9.39 -14.48
N ILE A 406 -11.81 -8.16 -14.72
CA ILE A 406 -10.50 -7.66 -14.24
C ILE A 406 -10.48 -7.68 -12.71
N VAL A 407 -11.50 -7.13 -12.05
CA VAL A 407 -11.59 -7.11 -10.57
C VAL A 407 -11.68 -8.53 -10.00
N ARG A 408 -12.48 -9.43 -10.61
CA ARG A 408 -12.52 -10.86 -10.22
C ARG A 408 -11.15 -11.50 -10.29
N ASN A 409 -10.43 -11.31 -11.40
CA ASN A 409 -9.11 -11.91 -11.60
C ASN A 409 -8.12 -11.44 -10.53
N ALA A 410 -8.09 -10.14 -10.23
CA ALA A 410 -7.24 -9.58 -9.20
C ALA A 410 -7.53 -10.17 -7.81
N LEU A 411 -8.82 -10.21 -7.42
CA LEU A 411 -9.25 -10.73 -6.12
C LEU A 411 -9.03 -12.24 -5.97
N VAL A 412 -9.24 -13.01 -7.05
CA VAL A 412 -8.92 -14.44 -7.08
C VAL A 412 -7.44 -14.67 -6.84
N VAL A 413 -6.56 -13.92 -7.50
CA VAL A 413 -5.10 -14.04 -7.30
C VAL A 413 -4.70 -13.61 -5.90
N TYR A 414 -5.21 -12.46 -5.42
CA TYR A 414 -4.99 -12.01 -4.04
C TYR A 414 -5.38 -13.07 -3.01
N THR A 415 -6.48 -13.80 -3.25
CA THR A 415 -6.97 -14.83 -2.34
C THR A 415 -5.91 -15.89 -2.05
N PHE A 416 -5.26 -16.44 -3.08
CA PHE A 416 -4.29 -17.53 -2.89
C PHE A 416 -2.83 -17.08 -2.77
N PHE A 417 -2.50 -15.82 -3.10
CA PHE A 417 -1.16 -15.24 -2.84
C PHE A 417 -1.06 -14.60 -1.45
N GLN A 418 -2.09 -13.91 -0.98
CA GLN A 418 -2.06 -13.12 0.25
C GLN A 418 -3.03 -13.66 1.32
N ALA A 419 -4.34 -13.67 1.03
CA ALA A 419 -5.38 -13.88 2.03
C ALA A 419 -5.27 -15.26 2.70
N TRP A 420 -5.10 -16.32 1.91
CA TRP A 420 -5.05 -17.69 2.40
C TRP A 420 -3.93 -17.90 3.42
N GLY A 421 -2.75 -17.34 3.15
CA GLY A 421 -1.62 -17.42 4.09
C GLY A 421 -1.87 -16.62 5.38
N SER A 422 -2.49 -15.45 5.27
CA SER A 422 -2.78 -14.56 6.40
C SER A 422 -3.85 -15.11 7.35
N ASP A 423 -4.89 -15.74 6.79
CA ASP A 423 -6.06 -16.21 7.54
C ASP A 423 -6.47 -17.64 7.18
N TRP A 424 -5.49 -18.55 7.18
CA TRP A 424 -5.77 -19.96 6.89
C TRP A 424 -6.92 -20.59 7.71
N PRO A 425 -7.23 -20.19 8.97
CA PRO A 425 -8.34 -20.79 9.70
C PRO A 425 -9.68 -20.67 8.97
N THR A 426 -10.00 -19.50 8.40
CA THR A 426 -11.27 -19.29 7.69
C THR A 426 -11.29 -19.96 6.31
N PHE A 427 -10.13 -20.08 5.66
CA PHE A 427 -10.00 -20.81 4.40
C PHE A 427 -10.04 -22.33 4.58
N ASN A 428 -9.71 -22.84 5.76
CA ASN A 428 -9.76 -24.27 6.09
C ASN A 428 -11.08 -24.71 6.72
N ASP A 429 -11.94 -23.78 7.16
CA ASP A 429 -13.27 -24.08 7.67
C ASP A 429 -14.25 -24.36 6.50
N PRO A 430 -14.74 -25.61 6.31
CA PRO A 430 -15.65 -25.94 5.22
C PRO A 430 -17.01 -25.22 5.29
N ALA A 431 -17.37 -24.65 6.44
CA ALA A 431 -18.61 -23.90 6.62
C ALA A 431 -18.44 -22.39 6.33
N HIS A 432 -17.20 -21.91 6.15
CA HIS A 432 -16.93 -20.50 5.98
C HIS A 432 -16.83 -20.11 4.48
N PRO A 433 -17.39 -18.96 4.04
CA PRO A 433 -17.36 -18.54 2.64
C PRO A 433 -15.96 -18.45 2.00
N ASN A 434 -14.92 -18.19 2.80
CA ASN A 434 -13.53 -18.16 2.33
C ASN A 434 -13.05 -19.52 1.78
N SER A 435 -13.48 -20.63 2.40
CA SER A 435 -13.18 -21.97 1.88
C SER A 435 -13.87 -22.21 0.53
N TRP A 436 -15.11 -21.75 0.38
CA TRP A 436 -15.85 -21.85 -0.89
C TRP A 436 -15.20 -20.98 -1.98
N LEU A 437 -14.73 -19.78 -1.64
CA LEU A 437 -14.01 -18.90 -2.56
C LEU A 437 -12.76 -19.57 -3.13
N LEU A 438 -11.95 -20.21 -2.29
CA LEU A 438 -10.74 -20.92 -2.73
C LEU A 438 -11.08 -22.11 -3.65
N GLN A 439 -12.14 -22.87 -3.33
CA GLN A 439 -12.60 -23.99 -4.15
C GLN A 439 -13.19 -23.53 -5.50
N ALA A 440 -13.99 -22.47 -5.49
CA ALA A 440 -14.56 -21.86 -6.70
C ALA A 440 -13.45 -21.30 -7.60
N ALA A 441 -12.42 -20.67 -7.02
CA ALA A 441 -11.23 -20.24 -7.74
C ALA A 441 -10.52 -21.42 -8.42
N GLY A 442 -10.30 -22.54 -7.70
CA GLY A 442 -9.71 -23.75 -8.28
C GLY A 442 -10.50 -24.31 -9.47
N ARG A 443 -11.84 -24.31 -9.40
CA ARG A 443 -12.72 -24.71 -10.52
C ARG A 443 -12.66 -23.72 -11.68
N TYR A 444 -12.71 -22.43 -11.39
CA TYR A 444 -12.66 -21.35 -12.38
C TYR A 444 -11.33 -21.33 -13.16
N LEU A 445 -10.22 -21.68 -12.49
CA LEU A 445 -8.87 -21.73 -13.06
C LEU A 445 -8.48 -23.10 -13.60
N ALA A 446 -9.42 -24.05 -13.65
CA ALA A 446 -9.16 -25.39 -14.17
C ALA A 446 -8.74 -25.36 -15.66
N THR A 447 -9.24 -24.40 -16.43
CA THR A 447 -8.94 -24.15 -17.84
C THR A 447 -8.65 -22.66 -18.08
N THR A 448 -7.93 -22.33 -19.17
CA THR A 448 -7.71 -20.94 -19.61
C THR A 448 -8.74 -20.41 -20.58
N ARG A 449 -9.42 -21.32 -21.29
CA ARG A 449 -10.48 -21.00 -22.25
C ARG A 449 -11.78 -21.65 -21.83
N GLY A 450 -12.90 -21.00 -22.16
CA GLY A 450 -14.23 -21.49 -21.80
C GLY A 450 -14.38 -21.76 -20.30
N ARG A 451 -13.91 -20.83 -19.46
CA ARG A 451 -13.99 -20.95 -18.00
C ARG A 451 -15.41 -21.27 -17.55
N ASP A 452 -15.54 -22.10 -16.52
CA ASP A 452 -16.82 -22.54 -15.99
C ASP A 452 -17.66 -21.34 -15.53
N PHE A 453 -18.80 -21.13 -16.21
CA PHE A 453 -19.72 -20.05 -15.90
C PHE A 453 -20.34 -20.19 -14.51
N ALA A 454 -20.58 -21.41 -14.03
CA ALA A 454 -21.13 -21.63 -12.70
C ALA A 454 -20.10 -21.23 -11.63
N ALA A 455 -18.84 -21.65 -11.79
CA ALA A 455 -17.76 -21.22 -10.90
C ALA A 455 -17.52 -19.70 -10.97
N ARG A 456 -17.62 -19.10 -12.15
CA ARG A 456 -17.54 -17.64 -12.32
C ARG A 456 -18.65 -16.91 -11.55
N ASP A 457 -19.89 -17.37 -11.69
CA ASP A 457 -21.05 -16.72 -11.08
C ASP A 457 -21.03 -16.90 -9.54
N GLU A 458 -20.59 -18.06 -9.06
CA GLU A 458 -20.31 -18.31 -7.65
C GLU A 458 -19.23 -17.37 -7.09
N LEU A 459 -18.13 -17.15 -7.83
CA LEU A 459 -17.11 -16.17 -7.46
C LEU A 459 -17.69 -14.75 -7.39
N ASP A 460 -18.52 -14.35 -8.35
CA ASP A 460 -19.16 -13.02 -8.35
C ASP A 460 -20.09 -12.82 -7.15
N GLU A 461 -20.79 -13.88 -6.71
CA GLU A 461 -21.63 -13.87 -5.51
C GLU A 461 -20.79 -13.80 -4.24
N LEU A 462 -19.75 -14.65 -4.11
CA LEU A 462 -18.87 -14.67 -2.94
C LEU A 462 -18.12 -13.36 -2.73
N LEU A 463 -17.77 -12.67 -3.83
CA LEU A 463 -17.10 -11.35 -3.82
C LEU A 463 -18.09 -10.17 -3.74
N ASP A 464 -19.39 -10.44 -3.83
CA ASP A 464 -20.50 -9.48 -3.72
C ASP A 464 -20.41 -8.27 -4.66
N PHE A 465 -20.19 -8.54 -5.96
CA PHE A 465 -20.18 -7.46 -6.96
C PHE A 465 -21.55 -6.80 -7.19
N SER A 466 -22.63 -7.38 -6.66
CA SER A 466 -23.96 -6.77 -6.67
C SER A 466 -24.19 -5.81 -5.50
N GLY A 467 -23.43 -5.91 -4.41
CA GLY A 467 -23.61 -5.14 -3.19
C GLY A 467 -24.87 -5.52 -2.41
N THR A 468 -25.35 -6.75 -2.58
CA THR A 468 -26.63 -7.23 -2.02
C THR A 468 -26.53 -8.59 -1.32
N VAL A 469 -25.35 -9.21 -1.33
CA VAL A 469 -25.12 -10.52 -0.72
C VAL A 469 -25.01 -10.36 0.79
N SER A 470 -25.65 -11.26 1.54
CA SER A 470 -25.60 -11.25 3.00
C SER A 470 -24.23 -11.69 3.52
N ASP A 471 -23.82 -11.14 4.67
CA ASP A 471 -22.47 -11.37 5.24
C ASP A 471 -22.15 -12.85 5.49
N ASP A 472 -23.13 -13.69 5.80
CA ASP A 472 -22.96 -15.14 6.03
C ASP A 472 -22.61 -15.93 4.75
N LYS A 473 -22.81 -15.32 3.58
CA LYS A 473 -22.51 -15.92 2.27
C LYS A 473 -21.34 -15.27 1.56
N ARG A 474 -20.84 -14.15 2.08
CA ARG A 474 -19.83 -13.33 1.44
C ARG A 474 -18.44 -13.62 2.00
N ALA A 475 -17.45 -13.79 1.14
CA ALA A 475 -16.05 -13.96 1.55
C ALA A 475 -15.52 -12.71 2.29
N THR A 476 -14.70 -12.92 3.31
CA THR A 476 -14.12 -11.86 4.16
C THR A 476 -12.60 -11.82 3.99
N PHE A 477 -12.03 -10.63 3.84
CA PHE A 477 -10.57 -10.44 3.82
C PHE A 477 -10.01 -9.75 5.07
N HIS A 478 -10.88 -9.27 5.98
CA HIS A 478 -10.47 -8.86 7.31
C HIS A 478 -10.22 -10.11 8.17
N TYR A 479 -9.26 -10.03 9.10
CA TYR A 479 -8.89 -11.17 9.94
C TYR A 479 -8.23 -10.73 11.25
N GLU A 480 -7.99 -11.71 12.13
CA GLU A 480 -7.29 -11.53 13.40
C GLU A 480 -5.93 -12.20 13.34
N ALA A 481 -4.85 -11.40 13.34
CA ALA A 481 -3.49 -11.92 13.39
C ALA A 481 -3.09 -12.30 14.82
N PRO A 482 -2.16 -13.25 15.02
CA PRO A 482 -1.65 -13.59 16.34
C PRO A 482 -0.99 -12.41 17.06
N GLY A 483 -1.20 -12.32 18.37
CA GLY A 483 -0.49 -11.42 19.27
C GLY A 483 -0.36 -12.07 20.65
N SER A 484 0.77 -11.87 21.32
CA SER A 484 1.09 -12.54 22.60
C SER A 484 0.58 -11.77 23.82
N LEU A 485 0.52 -10.44 23.72
CA LEU A 485 0.15 -9.50 24.78
C LEU A 485 -0.83 -8.42 24.29
N TYR A 486 -1.27 -8.52 23.04
CA TYR A 486 -2.08 -7.54 22.35
C TYR A 486 -2.95 -8.28 21.33
N ARG A 487 -4.10 -7.69 21.02
CA ARG A 487 -5.00 -8.22 20.01
C ARG A 487 -4.75 -7.53 18.68
N VAL A 488 -4.74 -8.25 17.57
CA VAL A 488 -4.53 -7.68 16.24
C VAL A 488 -5.79 -7.79 15.39
N LYS A 489 -6.25 -6.67 14.83
CA LYS A 489 -7.33 -6.64 13.84
C LYS A 489 -6.82 -6.08 12.52
N VAL A 490 -6.89 -6.88 11.46
CA VAL A 490 -6.57 -6.44 10.10
C VAL A 490 -7.88 -6.11 9.40
N LEU A 491 -8.00 -4.88 8.94
CA LEU A 491 -9.24 -4.35 8.36
C LEU A 491 -9.29 -4.56 6.86
N ASP A 492 -10.48 -4.82 6.34
CA ASP A 492 -10.81 -4.78 4.92
C ASP A 492 -11.63 -3.52 4.66
N SER A 493 -10.94 -2.48 4.16
CA SER A 493 -11.46 -1.15 3.83
C SER A 493 -11.90 -1.02 2.37
N ARG A 494 -11.73 -2.06 1.54
CA ARG A 494 -11.97 -2.00 0.08
C ARG A 494 -13.21 -2.77 -0.32
N THR A 495 -13.35 -4.02 0.11
CA THR A 495 -14.53 -4.82 -0.25
C THR A 495 -15.71 -4.50 0.65
N ARG A 496 -15.47 -4.07 1.89
CA ARG A 496 -16.53 -3.81 2.89
C ARG A 496 -17.05 -2.37 2.92
N ARG A 497 -16.76 -1.60 1.88
CA ARG A 497 -17.26 -0.22 1.75
C ARG A 497 -18.79 -0.21 1.65
N SER A 498 -19.42 0.78 2.27
CA SER A 498 -20.83 1.11 2.02
C SER A 498 -20.95 2.51 1.43
N PHE A 499 -21.91 2.70 0.55
CA PHE A 499 -22.03 3.93 -0.23
C PHE A 499 -23.24 4.74 0.23
N PRO A 500 -23.05 5.99 0.71
CA PRO A 500 -24.16 6.87 1.03
C PRO A 500 -25.00 7.19 -0.21
N VAL A 501 -26.27 7.55 -0.01
CA VAL A 501 -27.19 7.94 -1.10
C VAL A 501 -26.70 9.25 -1.72
N GLY A 502 -26.12 9.17 -2.92
CA GLY A 502 -25.62 10.32 -3.65
C GLY A 502 -24.41 9.93 -4.52
N SER A 503 -24.47 10.24 -5.81
CA SER A 503 -23.59 9.66 -6.83
C SER A 503 -22.09 9.96 -6.65
N THR A 504 -21.72 10.99 -5.88
CA THR A 504 -20.33 11.44 -5.68
C THR A 504 -19.89 11.50 -4.23
N ALA A 505 -20.73 11.04 -3.29
CA ALA A 505 -20.39 11.09 -1.88
C ALA A 505 -19.30 10.05 -1.54
N PRO A 506 -18.30 10.39 -0.70
CA PRO A 506 -17.26 9.45 -0.28
C PRO A 506 -17.85 8.22 0.42
N ALA A 507 -17.29 7.04 0.14
CA ALA A 507 -17.71 5.80 0.77
C ALA A 507 -17.48 5.82 2.29
N PHE A 508 -18.27 5.05 3.03
CA PHE A 508 -17.87 4.60 4.36
C PHE A 508 -16.93 3.42 4.18
N LEU A 509 -15.68 3.54 4.66
CA LEU A 509 -14.66 2.51 4.43
C LEU A 509 -15.02 1.14 5.05
N LEU A 510 -15.68 1.14 6.20
CA LEU A 510 -16.21 -0.09 6.82
C LEU A 510 -17.74 -0.13 6.85
N GLY A 511 -18.40 1.03 6.89
CA GLY A 511 -19.86 1.12 6.99
C GLY A 511 -20.43 0.22 8.09
N ASP A 512 -21.41 -0.60 7.71
CA ASP A 512 -22.10 -1.53 8.60
C ASP A 512 -21.22 -2.70 9.08
N SER A 513 -20.06 -2.92 8.43
CA SER A 513 -19.11 -3.97 8.83
C SER A 513 -18.23 -3.59 10.02
N LEU A 514 -18.29 -2.35 10.53
CA LEU A 514 -17.47 -1.91 11.68
C LEU A 514 -17.64 -2.84 12.90
N ASP A 515 -18.88 -3.26 13.20
CA ASP A 515 -19.17 -4.16 14.32
C ASP A 515 -18.61 -5.57 14.11
N LEU A 516 -18.48 -6.01 12.85
CA LEU A 516 -17.90 -7.29 12.48
C LEU A 516 -16.37 -7.26 12.60
N GLN A 517 -15.73 -6.22 12.05
CA GLN A 517 -14.26 -6.15 11.96
C GLN A 517 -13.61 -5.71 13.28
N ILE A 518 -14.23 -4.76 13.99
CA ILE A 518 -13.77 -4.29 15.31
C ILE A 518 -14.96 -4.32 16.26
N PRO A 519 -15.30 -5.46 16.89
CA PRO A 519 -16.42 -5.54 17.83
C PRO A 519 -16.36 -4.48 18.94
N LYS A 520 -17.51 -4.15 19.54
CA LYS A 520 -17.58 -3.20 20.66
C LYS A 520 -16.74 -3.73 21.83
N GLY A 521 -15.88 -2.87 22.40
CA GLY A 521 -15.03 -3.21 23.53
C GLY A 521 -15.78 -3.39 24.85
N PRO A 522 -15.07 -3.67 25.97
CA PRO A 522 -13.61 -3.71 26.07
C PRO A 522 -12.99 -4.98 25.45
N GLY A 523 -11.67 -4.97 25.25
CA GLY A 523 -10.90 -6.12 24.75
C GLY A 523 -10.99 -7.37 25.65
N GLN A 524 -10.30 -8.45 25.27
CA GLN A 524 -10.28 -9.67 26.08
C GLN A 524 -9.39 -9.47 27.32
N ALA A 525 -9.68 -10.20 28.41
CA ALA A 525 -8.86 -10.14 29.62
C ALA A 525 -7.41 -10.58 29.30
N GLY A 526 -6.43 -9.69 29.52
CA GLY A 526 -5.01 -9.95 29.28
C GLY A 526 -4.38 -9.10 28.17
N ASP A 527 -5.19 -8.52 27.27
CA ASP A 527 -4.70 -7.63 26.22
C ASP A 527 -4.18 -6.31 26.82
N GLN A 528 -2.96 -5.90 26.46
CA GLN A 528 -2.40 -4.62 26.90
C GLN A 528 -2.83 -3.44 26.01
N PHE A 529 -3.13 -3.70 24.74
CA PHE A 529 -3.65 -2.76 23.74
C PHE A 529 -4.25 -3.50 22.54
N LEU A 530 -5.04 -2.79 21.75
CA LEU A 530 -5.50 -3.22 20.42
C LEU A 530 -4.52 -2.72 19.35
N LEU A 531 -4.01 -3.61 18.51
CA LEU A 531 -3.28 -3.26 17.29
C LEU A 531 -4.23 -3.40 16.08
N VAL A 532 -4.33 -2.36 15.27
CA VAL A 532 -5.16 -2.33 14.08
C VAL A 532 -4.28 -2.12 12.86
N ILE A 533 -4.50 -2.91 11.83
CA ILE A 533 -3.81 -2.82 10.54
C ILE A 533 -4.84 -2.32 9.54
N ALA A 534 -4.60 -1.14 8.97
CA ALA A 534 -5.47 -0.50 8.00
C ALA A 534 -4.68 -0.16 6.74
N SER A 535 -5.33 -0.26 5.59
CA SER A 535 -4.68 0.10 4.32
C SER A 535 -4.46 1.60 4.24
N THR A 536 -5.48 2.38 4.56
CA THR A 536 -5.40 3.85 4.68
C THR A 536 -5.27 4.32 6.14
N PRO A 537 -4.52 5.41 6.44
CA PRO A 537 -4.32 5.90 7.80
C PRO A 537 -5.60 6.49 8.39
N ALA A 538 -5.97 6.09 9.61
CA ALA A 538 -7.15 6.60 10.30
C ALA A 538 -7.03 8.08 10.70
N LEU A 539 -5.78 8.51 10.94
CA LEU A 539 -5.38 9.87 11.26
C LEU A 539 -4.34 10.34 10.23
N GLY A 540 -4.43 11.60 9.83
CA GLY A 540 -3.41 12.28 9.03
C GLY A 540 -3.10 13.66 9.62
N PRO A 541 -2.05 14.36 9.14
CA PRO A 541 -1.72 15.72 9.55
C PRO A 541 -2.96 16.64 9.42
N ASP A 542 -3.52 17.02 10.57
CA ASP A 542 -4.93 17.27 10.89
C ASP A 542 -5.78 18.32 10.09
N LEU A 543 -5.24 19.09 9.14
CA LEU A 543 -5.99 20.15 8.41
C LEU A 543 -5.88 20.07 6.90
N PHE A 544 -5.11 19.15 6.34
CA PHE A 544 -4.95 19.17 4.89
C PHE A 544 -6.31 18.93 4.21
N GLU A 545 -7.08 17.93 4.64
CA GLU A 545 -8.36 17.59 4.02
C GLU A 545 -9.53 18.50 4.43
N ARG A 546 -9.51 19.06 5.65
CA ARG A 546 -10.70 19.72 6.24
C ARG A 546 -10.77 21.24 6.09
N MET A 547 -9.72 21.92 5.60
CA MET A 547 -9.71 23.39 5.60
C MET A 547 -9.28 24.11 4.31
N VAL A 548 -8.44 23.53 3.45
CA VAL A 548 -7.85 24.28 2.31
C VAL A 548 -8.02 23.56 0.96
N VAL A 549 -8.02 22.24 1.01
CA VAL A 549 -7.98 21.33 -0.14
C VAL A 549 -9.16 21.45 -1.11
N PRO A 550 -10.44 21.57 -0.69
CA PRO A 550 -11.54 21.46 -1.64
C PRO A 550 -11.52 22.52 -2.76
N LEU A 551 -11.10 23.76 -2.45
CA LEU A 551 -11.11 24.84 -3.44
C LEU A 551 -9.86 24.83 -4.35
N ALA A 552 -8.70 24.49 -3.78
CA ALA A 552 -7.47 24.33 -4.56
C ALA A 552 -7.58 23.11 -5.49
N MET A 553 -8.19 22.03 -5.02
CA MET A 553 -8.32 20.78 -5.76
C MET A 553 -9.32 20.86 -6.90
N VAL A 554 -10.49 21.48 -6.74
CA VAL A 554 -11.40 21.73 -7.87
C VAL A 554 -10.71 22.57 -8.97
N ALA A 555 -9.84 23.51 -8.59
CA ALA A 555 -9.07 24.31 -9.54
C ALA A 555 -7.93 23.50 -10.21
N PHE A 556 -7.23 22.64 -9.45
CA PHE A 556 -6.22 21.72 -9.96
C PHE A 556 -6.83 20.66 -10.89
N ASP A 557 -7.97 20.08 -10.52
CA ASP A 557 -8.72 19.13 -11.33
C ASP A 557 -9.14 19.79 -12.65
N ALA A 558 -9.74 20.99 -12.59
CA ALA A 558 -10.09 21.74 -13.80
C ALA A 558 -8.87 22.07 -14.67
N TYR A 559 -7.70 22.35 -14.06
CA TYR A 559 -6.45 22.62 -14.77
C TYR A 559 -5.83 21.37 -15.41
N ARG A 560 -5.84 20.22 -14.73
CA ARG A 560 -5.25 18.97 -15.24
C ARG A 560 -6.17 18.28 -16.26
N PHE A 561 -7.48 18.27 -16.04
CA PHE A 561 -8.46 17.80 -17.04
C PHE A 561 -8.47 18.65 -18.32
N SER A 562 -8.02 19.91 -18.25
CA SER A 562 -7.87 20.77 -19.44
C SER A 562 -6.55 20.56 -20.20
N HIS A 563 -5.55 19.86 -19.62
CA HIS A 563 -4.21 19.70 -20.19
C HIS A 563 -3.74 18.25 -20.38
N ALA A 564 -4.47 17.23 -19.91
CA ALA A 564 -4.13 15.84 -20.15
C ALA A 564 -4.40 15.45 -21.62
N GLU A 565 -3.34 15.37 -22.44
CA GLU A 565 -3.39 14.87 -23.82
C GLU A 565 -3.79 13.38 -23.93
N GLU A 566 -3.78 12.64 -22.81
CA GLU A 566 -4.04 11.19 -22.76
C GLU A 566 -5.50 10.83 -22.49
N ASP A 567 -6.35 11.80 -22.17
CA ASP A 567 -7.78 11.62 -21.84
C ASP A 567 -8.70 11.70 -23.07
N ASN A 568 -8.35 10.98 -24.14
CA ASN A 568 -9.20 10.84 -25.32
C ASN A 568 -10.13 9.62 -25.18
N ASP A 569 -11.13 9.69 -24.31
CA ASP A 569 -12.28 8.77 -24.36
C ASP A 569 -13.05 8.99 -25.68
N PRO A 570 -13.01 8.07 -26.65
CA PRO A 570 -13.65 8.27 -27.96
C PRO A 570 -15.18 8.24 -27.89
N GLN A 571 -15.78 7.81 -26.77
CA GLN A 571 -17.22 7.87 -26.53
C GLN A 571 -17.69 9.20 -25.93
N ASN A 572 -16.75 10.07 -25.56
CA ASN A 572 -17.05 11.46 -25.21
C ASN A 572 -16.70 12.33 -26.42
N PRO A 573 -17.68 12.99 -27.09
CA PRO A 573 -17.36 13.86 -28.22
C PRO A 573 -16.34 14.90 -27.77
N ARG A 574 -15.35 15.18 -28.63
CA ARG A 574 -14.45 16.32 -28.41
C ARG A 574 -15.30 17.54 -28.05
N PRO A 575 -14.88 18.33 -27.04
CA PRO A 575 -15.69 19.41 -26.52
C PRO A 575 -16.17 20.30 -27.66
N GLY A 576 -17.49 20.54 -27.73
CA GLY A 576 -18.00 21.67 -28.49
C GLY A 576 -17.52 22.95 -27.82
N GLU A 577 -17.32 24.03 -28.59
CA GLU A 577 -16.80 25.33 -28.13
C GLU A 577 -17.56 26.00 -26.97
N ASN A 578 -18.62 25.39 -26.44
CA ASN A 578 -19.54 25.98 -25.45
C ASN A 578 -19.69 25.21 -24.12
N ASP A 579 -18.98 24.11 -23.89
CA ASP A 579 -19.03 23.42 -22.57
C ASP A 579 -18.12 24.13 -21.55
N SER A 580 -18.70 24.65 -20.46
CA SER A 580 -17.93 25.28 -19.36
C SER A 580 -17.03 24.26 -18.66
N ALA A 581 -15.82 24.65 -18.27
CA ALA A 581 -14.84 23.79 -17.56
C ALA A 581 -15.43 23.04 -16.35
N LEU A 582 -16.38 23.65 -15.62
CA LEU A 582 -17.08 23.05 -14.48
C LEU A 582 -18.01 21.89 -14.86
N LYS A 583 -18.73 21.98 -15.99
CA LYS A 583 -19.57 20.89 -16.53
C LYS A 583 -18.73 19.72 -17.03
N LEU A 584 -17.54 20.02 -17.53
CA LEU A 584 -16.57 19.04 -18.02
C LEU A 584 -15.94 18.28 -16.84
N ALA A 585 -15.55 19.00 -15.79
CA ALA A 585 -15.10 18.41 -14.53
C ALA A 585 -16.19 17.50 -13.93
N LEU A 586 -17.42 18.00 -13.74
CA LEU A 586 -18.53 17.21 -13.19
C LEU A 586 -18.91 15.94 -13.98
N LYS A 587 -18.73 15.94 -15.31
CA LYS A 587 -18.93 14.73 -16.14
C LYS A 587 -17.77 13.74 -16.04
N ARG A 588 -16.54 14.24 -15.88
CA ARG A 588 -15.29 13.44 -15.83
C ARG A 588 -14.97 12.91 -14.43
N THR A 589 -15.42 13.59 -13.38
CA THR A 589 -15.34 13.18 -11.97
C THR A 589 -16.46 12.21 -11.57
N ASN A 590 -17.26 11.70 -12.51
CA ASN A 590 -18.37 10.81 -12.21
C ASN A 590 -17.86 9.38 -11.92
N GLY A 591 -17.40 9.17 -10.69
CA GLY A 591 -16.81 7.91 -10.22
C GLY A 591 -15.28 7.88 -10.20
N ALA A 592 -14.59 8.92 -10.66
CA ALA A 592 -13.12 9.04 -10.65
C ALA A 592 -12.71 10.21 -9.75
N ALA A 593 -11.62 10.10 -9.00
CA ALA A 593 -11.07 11.22 -8.24
C ALA A 593 -9.59 11.42 -8.62
N PHE A 594 -9.20 12.66 -8.95
CA PHE A 594 -7.78 12.96 -9.18
C PHE A 594 -7.04 13.23 -7.86
N VAL A 595 -7.78 13.55 -6.80
CA VAL A 595 -7.30 13.52 -5.43
C VAL A 595 -7.98 12.35 -4.78
N ASP A 596 -7.18 11.42 -4.30
CA ASP A 596 -7.66 10.33 -3.47
C ASP A 596 -8.54 10.87 -2.33
N THR A 597 -9.86 10.67 -2.46
CA THR A 597 -10.88 11.04 -1.48
C THR A 597 -11.29 9.84 -0.63
N GLU A 598 -10.45 8.81 -0.60
CA GLU A 598 -10.65 7.55 0.12
C GLU A 598 -10.06 7.54 1.52
N THR A 599 -9.64 8.72 1.97
CA THR A 599 -9.16 8.94 3.31
C THR A 599 -10.32 8.90 4.31
N TRP A 600 -10.06 8.40 5.52
CA TRP A 600 -11.06 8.40 6.59
C TRP A 600 -11.71 9.78 6.83
N PRO A 601 -10.98 10.92 6.87
CA PRO A 601 -11.58 12.22 7.10
C PRO A 601 -12.52 12.69 5.98
N SER A 602 -12.45 12.13 4.77
CA SER A 602 -13.38 12.39 3.67
C SER A 602 -14.81 11.93 3.99
N ASN A 603 -14.98 10.97 4.92
CA ASN A 603 -16.27 10.64 5.52
C ASN A 603 -16.22 10.85 7.05
N PRO A 604 -16.52 12.07 7.54
CA PRO A 604 -16.41 12.41 8.97
C PRO A 604 -17.23 11.53 9.90
N ALA A 605 -18.40 11.06 9.47
CA ALA A 605 -19.24 10.16 10.25
C ALA A 605 -18.59 8.78 10.41
N GLY A 606 -18.07 8.21 9.33
CA GLY A 606 -17.34 6.94 9.34
C GLY A 606 -16.05 7.02 10.17
N GLN A 607 -15.27 8.09 10.00
CA GLN A 607 -14.08 8.33 10.82
C GLN A 607 -14.42 8.43 12.31
N HIS A 608 -15.45 9.20 12.66
CA HIS A 608 -15.90 9.33 14.04
C HIS A 608 -16.26 7.96 14.64
N GLN A 609 -17.04 7.15 13.92
CA GLN A 609 -17.43 5.81 14.37
C GLN A 609 -16.21 4.92 14.62
N LEU A 610 -15.21 4.95 13.72
CA LEU A 610 -13.95 4.24 13.92
C LEU A 610 -13.21 4.77 15.16
N LEU A 611 -13.01 6.08 15.30
CA LEU A 611 -12.24 6.64 16.40
C LEU A 611 -12.92 6.40 17.75
N SER A 612 -14.24 6.57 17.86
CA SER A 612 -15.00 6.18 19.07
C SER A 612 -14.85 4.67 19.35
N ARG A 613 -14.94 3.82 18.32
CA ARG A 613 -14.72 2.37 18.47
C ARG A 613 -13.33 2.05 19.01
N LEU A 614 -12.27 2.61 18.44
CA LEU A 614 -10.88 2.40 18.86
C LEU A 614 -10.64 2.95 20.27
N ALA A 615 -11.22 4.10 20.60
CA ALA A 615 -11.12 4.70 21.93
C ALA A 615 -11.74 3.82 23.02
N SER A 616 -12.79 3.06 22.69
CA SER A 616 -13.46 2.14 23.64
C SER A 616 -12.57 1.00 24.15
N TYR A 617 -11.45 0.72 23.48
CA TYR A 617 -10.43 -0.24 23.92
C TYR A 617 -9.42 0.36 24.92
N GLY A 618 -9.49 1.67 25.19
CA GLY A 618 -8.59 2.39 26.09
C GLY A 618 -7.22 2.68 25.48
N ARG A 619 -6.57 1.67 24.90
CA ARG A 619 -5.25 1.78 24.23
C ARG A 619 -5.32 1.12 22.86
N SER A 620 -5.14 1.91 21.81
CA SER A 620 -5.17 1.45 20.43
C SER A 620 -3.97 1.96 19.64
N VAL A 621 -3.37 1.10 18.83
CA VAL A 621 -2.29 1.44 17.89
C VAL A 621 -2.76 1.05 16.50
N VAL A 622 -2.62 1.94 15.53
CA VAL A 622 -3.01 1.75 14.13
C VAL A 622 -1.75 1.81 13.28
N LEU A 623 -1.50 0.77 12.48
CA LEU A 623 -0.52 0.77 11.41
C LEU A 623 -1.24 1.10 10.10
N GLY A 624 -0.80 2.13 9.38
CA GLY A 624 -1.42 2.60 8.13
C GLY A 624 -0.46 2.71 6.94
N GLY A 625 -1.01 2.57 5.74
CA GLY A 625 -0.33 2.69 4.43
C GLY A 625 -0.93 3.79 3.54
N ASP A 626 -0.93 3.55 2.23
CA ASP A 626 -1.59 4.32 1.14
C ASP A 626 -1.44 5.84 1.06
N VAL A 627 -0.36 6.42 1.56
CA VAL A 627 -0.14 7.87 1.56
C VAL A 627 1.24 8.30 1.08
N HIS A 628 2.10 7.38 0.66
CA HIS A 628 3.44 7.66 0.09
C HIS A 628 4.39 8.45 1.03
N TYR A 629 4.10 8.47 2.34
CA TYR A 629 4.96 9.05 3.37
C TYR A 629 4.92 8.24 4.67
N GLY A 630 5.88 8.51 5.56
CA GLY A 630 5.90 7.99 6.92
C GLY A 630 5.65 9.10 7.95
N THR A 631 4.84 8.84 8.97
CA THR A 631 4.57 9.77 10.07
C THR A 631 4.14 9.04 11.35
N SER A 632 4.13 9.74 12.48
CA SER A 632 3.60 9.24 13.76
C SER A 632 2.69 10.28 14.41
N MET A 633 1.50 9.88 14.82
CA MET A 633 0.49 10.77 15.40
C MET A 633 -0.26 10.06 16.52
N PHE A 634 -0.94 10.83 17.36
CA PHE A 634 -1.88 10.25 18.32
C PHE A 634 -3.05 11.18 18.58
N VAL A 635 -4.17 10.59 19.01
CA VAL A 635 -5.35 11.29 19.51
C VAL A 635 -5.75 10.74 20.87
N ASP A 636 -5.98 11.65 21.81
CA ASP A 636 -6.76 11.38 23.00
C ASP A 636 -8.24 11.63 22.70
N TRP A 637 -9.07 10.72 23.20
CA TRP A 637 -10.51 10.75 23.02
C TRP A 637 -11.22 10.72 24.36
N TRP A 638 -12.26 11.54 24.53
CA TRP A 638 -13.14 11.50 25.70
C TRP A 638 -14.58 11.45 25.20
N GLU A 639 -15.30 10.39 25.53
CA GLU A 639 -16.73 10.28 25.19
C GLU A 639 -17.60 10.63 26.40
N TRP A 640 -18.72 11.31 26.18
CA TRP A 640 -19.72 11.66 27.19
C TRP A 640 -20.90 10.68 27.14
N ASP A 641 -21.27 10.15 28.30
CA ASP A 641 -22.42 9.25 28.42
C ASP A 641 -23.62 9.99 29.02
N SER A 642 -24.52 10.40 28.12
CA SER A 642 -25.75 11.10 28.50
C SER A 642 -26.71 10.24 29.33
N THR A 643 -26.61 8.91 29.28
CA THR A 643 -27.56 8.01 29.97
C THR A 643 -27.39 8.00 31.48
N ILE A 644 -26.18 8.29 31.96
CA ILE A 644 -25.84 8.35 33.37
C ILE A 644 -25.66 9.79 33.88
N GLY A 645 -25.80 10.80 33.00
CA GLY A 645 -25.72 12.22 33.35
C GLY A 645 -24.39 12.65 33.96
N GLU A 646 -23.37 11.80 33.85
CA GLU A 646 -22.05 11.97 34.43
C GLU A 646 -20.97 11.72 33.39
N ALA A 647 -19.81 12.29 33.65
CA ALA A 647 -18.60 12.03 32.88
C ALA A 647 -18.11 10.60 33.14
N SER A 648 -18.77 9.56 32.62
CA SER A 648 -18.02 8.36 32.25
C SER A 648 -17.19 8.71 31.01
N ARG A 649 -16.14 9.50 31.23
CA ARG A 649 -15.12 9.77 30.23
C ARG A 649 -14.48 8.43 29.91
N LYS A 650 -14.99 7.72 28.91
CA LYS A 650 -14.22 6.65 28.28
C LYS A 650 -13.06 7.37 27.61
N THR A 651 -11.94 7.40 28.33
CA THR A 651 -10.71 7.97 27.81
C THR A 651 -9.99 6.90 27.02
N GLY A 652 -9.81 7.16 25.73
CA GLY A 652 -9.04 6.29 24.85
C GLY A 652 -7.87 7.04 24.27
N ARG A 653 -6.76 6.33 24.04
CA ARG A 653 -5.69 6.83 23.20
C ARG A 653 -5.52 5.95 21.98
N ILE A 654 -5.46 6.61 20.83
CA ILE A 654 -5.25 5.99 19.54
C ILE A 654 -3.95 6.55 18.99
N VAL A 655 -2.98 5.69 18.70
CA VAL A 655 -1.68 6.06 18.10
C VAL A 655 -1.66 5.59 16.66
N GLN A 656 -1.55 6.51 15.71
CA GLN A 656 -1.38 6.20 14.29
C GLN A 656 0.11 6.21 13.95
N LEU A 657 0.61 5.08 13.46
CA LEU A 657 1.96 4.90 12.94
C LEU A 657 1.83 4.60 11.45
N THR A 658 2.40 5.45 10.60
CA THR A 658 2.27 5.31 9.14
C THR A 658 3.64 5.12 8.53
N ALA A 659 3.78 4.11 7.66
CA ALA A 659 4.94 3.87 6.83
C ALA A 659 4.43 3.37 5.48
N SER A 660 4.55 4.17 4.44
CA SER A 660 3.75 3.96 3.22
C SER A 660 4.53 4.10 1.92
N ALA A 661 5.83 4.37 1.93
CA ALA A 661 6.59 4.51 0.69
C ALA A 661 7.64 3.41 0.59
N ALA A 662 7.26 2.14 0.51
CA ALA A 662 8.26 1.08 0.32
C ALA A 662 9.09 1.36 -0.93
N HIS A 663 8.40 1.69 -2.03
CA HIS A 663 8.99 2.08 -3.29
C HIS A 663 7.98 2.91 -4.09
N ASN A 664 7.32 3.89 -3.48
CA ASN A 664 6.44 4.84 -4.16
C ASN A 664 6.35 6.14 -3.34
N VAL A 665 7.10 7.16 -3.76
CA VAL A 665 7.13 8.47 -3.10
C VAL A 665 6.37 9.50 -3.92
N PHE A 666 5.98 10.60 -3.28
CA PHE A 666 5.38 11.71 -4.00
C PHE A 666 6.24 12.23 -5.15
N GLU A 667 5.56 12.74 -6.18
CA GLU A 667 6.19 13.51 -7.23
C GLU A 667 6.99 14.69 -6.63
N PRO A 668 8.22 14.97 -7.08
CA PRO A 668 9.04 16.06 -6.54
C PRO A 668 8.34 17.44 -6.51
N THR A 669 7.42 17.69 -7.45
CA THR A 669 6.61 18.92 -7.48
C THR A 669 5.64 19.01 -6.28
N ILE A 670 5.00 17.90 -5.93
CA ILE A 670 4.10 17.80 -4.76
C ILE A 670 4.92 17.87 -3.47
N GLU A 671 6.04 17.15 -3.41
CA GLU A 671 6.97 17.23 -2.28
C GLU A 671 7.45 18.68 -2.06
N ALA A 672 7.77 19.41 -3.12
CA ALA A 672 8.15 20.81 -3.05
C ALA A 672 7.02 21.72 -2.53
N ILE A 673 5.76 21.45 -2.86
CA ILE A 673 4.63 22.16 -2.27
C ILE A 673 4.57 21.87 -0.75
N TYR A 674 4.64 20.60 -0.36
CA TYR A 674 4.63 20.20 1.05
C TYR A 674 5.76 20.84 1.86
N ARG A 675 6.98 20.86 1.31
CA ARG A 675 8.18 21.41 1.97
C ARG A 675 8.29 22.94 1.85
N GLY A 676 7.74 23.55 0.81
CA GLY A 676 8.03 24.94 0.41
C GLY A 676 7.17 26.01 1.07
N TYR A 677 5.97 25.66 1.55
CA TYR A 677 5.07 26.62 2.18
C TYR A 677 5.31 26.70 3.69
N HIS A 678 5.99 27.76 4.14
CA HIS A 678 6.32 28.00 5.54
C HIS A 678 5.13 28.01 6.50
N TRP A 679 3.94 28.41 6.05
CA TRP A 679 2.73 28.34 6.87
C TRP A 679 2.25 26.89 7.07
N MET A 680 2.33 26.03 6.05
CA MET A 680 2.04 24.59 6.16
C MET A 680 3.03 23.90 7.08
N ASN A 681 4.30 24.32 7.01
CA ASN A 681 5.37 23.83 7.87
C ASN A 681 5.19 24.26 9.33
N GLN A 682 4.86 25.52 9.62
CA GLN A 682 4.56 25.96 10.99
C GLN A 682 3.29 25.27 11.52
N TRP A 683 2.34 24.97 10.65
CA TRP A 683 1.08 24.31 10.99
C TRP A 683 1.24 22.78 11.20
N ALA A 684 2.10 22.12 10.40
CA ALA A 684 2.47 20.72 10.60
C ALA A 684 3.45 20.54 11.79
N ALA A 685 4.29 21.54 12.06
CA ALA A 685 5.22 21.56 13.20
C ALA A 685 4.59 22.12 14.50
N GLY A 686 3.36 22.63 14.47
CA GLY A 686 2.66 23.12 15.65
C GLY A 686 1.23 23.54 15.35
N PRO A 687 0.23 23.35 16.25
CA PRO A 687 0.24 22.87 17.62
C PRO A 687 -0.63 21.59 17.80
N VAL A 688 -0.86 21.18 19.04
CA VAL A 688 -1.93 20.25 19.43
C VAL A 688 -3.28 20.73 18.86
N THR A 689 -3.97 19.90 18.09
CA THR A 689 -5.35 20.17 17.65
C THR A 689 -6.33 19.70 18.71
N GLU A 690 -7.16 20.59 19.21
CA GLU A 690 -8.22 20.25 20.16
C GLU A 690 -9.60 20.52 19.58
N GLY A 691 -10.54 19.63 19.83
CA GLY A 691 -11.90 19.78 19.36
C GLY A 691 -12.90 18.94 20.12
N PHE A 692 -14.14 19.04 19.67
CA PHE A 692 -15.30 18.35 20.23
C PHE A 692 -16.32 18.09 19.14
N GLY A 693 -17.31 17.26 19.43
CA GLY A 693 -18.40 17.06 18.50
C GLY A 693 -19.74 16.74 19.14
N PHE A 694 -20.76 16.97 18.33
CA PHE A 694 -22.16 16.68 18.62
C PHE A 694 -22.72 15.81 17.51
N THR A 695 -23.37 14.71 17.88
CA THR A 695 -24.03 13.78 16.97
C THR A 695 -25.21 14.46 16.27
N ARG A 696 -25.91 15.37 16.97
CA ARG A 696 -27.08 16.09 16.49
C ARG A 696 -27.15 17.50 17.07
N ASP A 697 -27.73 18.42 16.29
CA ASP A 697 -28.17 19.74 16.73
C ASP A 697 -27.10 20.59 17.46
N ALA A 698 -25.87 20.61 16.96
CA ALA A 698 -24.79 21.40 17.55
C ALA A 698 -25.14 22.89 17.68
N PHE A 699 -25.98 23.40 16.78
CA PHE A 699 -26.40 24.80 16.76
C PHE A 699 -27.15 25.21 18.04
N SER A 700 -28.01 24.36 18.59
CA SER A 700 -28.76 24.69 19.81
C SER A 700 -27.89 24.64 21.08
N HIS A 701 -26.76 23.94 21.02
CA HIS A 701 -25.84 23.74 22.14
C HIS A 701 -24.74 24.81 22.25
N ILE A 702 -24.54 25.63 21.21
CA ILE A 702 -23.48 26.65 21.17
C ILE A 702 -24.12 28.05 21.18
N LYS A 703 -23.88 28.80 22.26
CA LYS A 703 -24.39 30.17 22.40
C LYS A 703 -23.33 31.17 21.96
N ILE A 704 -23.63 31.91 20.89
CA ILE A 704 -22.77 32.96 20.35
C ILE A 704 -23.31 34.33 20.80
N PRO A 705 -22.47 35.25 21.30
CA PRO A 705 -22.93 36.58 21.73
C PRO A 705 -23.56 37.40 20.60
N ASP A 706 -24.55 38.22 20.97
CA ASP A 706 -25.26 39.08 20.02
C ASP A 706 -24.30 39.98 19.22
N GLY A 707 -24.53 40.08 17.91
CA GLY A 707 -23.70 40.87 17.00
C GLY A 707 -22.33 40.25 16.66
N LYS A 708 -21.95 39.11 17.24
CA LYS A 708 -20.77 38.32 16.85
C LYS A 708 -21.15 37.19 15.91
N ARG A 709 -20.22 36.77 15.06
CA ARG A 709 -20.39 35.60 14.17
C ARG A 709 -19.09 34.81 14.12
N PRO A 710 -19.13 33.47 14.14
CA PRO A 710 -17.96 32.67 13.88
C PRO A 710 -17.68 32.66 12.36
N THR A 711 -16.60 32.01 11.94
CA THR A 711 -16.26 31.88 10.53
C THR A 711 -17.34 31.09 9.77
N VAL A 712 -17.52 31.36 8.47
CA VAL A 712 -18.50 30.64 7.63
C VAL A 712 -18.28 29.13 7.68
N ALA A 713 -17.01 28.68 7.66
CA ALA A 713 -16.66 27.28 7.77
C ALA A 713 -17.07 26.64 9.11
N ARG A 714 -17.07 27.40 10.22
CA ARG A 714 -17.58 26.92 11.52
C ARG A 714 -19.11 26.88 11.53
N LEU A 715 -19.78 27.92 11.01
CA LEU A 715 -21.24 27.94 10.88
C LEU A 715 -21.76 26.75 10.07
N HIS A 716 -21.12 26.45 8.93
CA HIS A 716 -21.50 25.31 8.10
C HIS A 716 -21.37 23.99 8.87
N ARG A 717 -20.23 23.79 9.55
CA ARG A 717 -19.96 22.57 10.34
C ARG A 717 -20.89 22.36 11.52
N MET A 718 -21.48 23.41 12.08
CA MET A 718 -22.50 23.29 13.12
C MET A 718 -23.80 22.63 12.62
N HIS A 719 -24.00 22.56 11.30
CA HIS A 719 -25.14 21.87 10.68
C HIS A 719 -24.82 20.42 10.26
N ASP A 720 -23.56 20.00 10.32
CA ASP A 720 -23.17 18.64 9.98
C ASP A 720 -23.68 17.63 11.03
N ALA A 721 -23.82 16.38 10.61
CA ALA A 721 -24.23 15.27 11.47
C ALA A 721 -23.29 14.07 11.25
N PRO A 722 -22.27 13.87 12.09
CA PRO A 722 -21.94 14.65 13.28
C PRO A 722 -21.27 16.01 12.98
N ALA A 723 -21.50 16.99 13.84
CA ALA A 723 -20.79 18.26 13.83
C ALA A 723 -19.45 18.10 14.56
N ILE A 724 -18.33 18.24 13.84
CA ILE A 724 -16.97 18.19 14.40
C ILE A 724 -16.37 19.60 14.38
N LEU A 725 -16.05 20.12 15.57
CA LEU A 725 -15.70 21.52 15.78
C LEU A 725 -14.39 21.63 16.55
N LEU A 726 -13.58 22.63 16.19
CA LEU A 726 -12.37 22.96 16.94
C LEU A 726 -12.74 23.68 18.25
N ALA A 727 -11.92 23.46 19.28
CA ALA A 727 -12.09 24.07 20.60
C ALA A 727 -11.72 25.56 20.63
N ASP A 728 -11.02 26.05 19.59
CA ASP A 728 -10.47 27.40 19.50
C ASP A 728 -11.08 28.27 18.38
N GLY A 729 -10.71 29.55 18.38
CA GLY A 729 -11.11 30.54 17.38
C GLY A 729 -12.61 30.86 17.35
N TRP A 730 -13.30 30.69 18.47
CA TRP A 730 -14.67 31.15 18.68
C TRP A 730 -14.71 32.63 19.08
N PRO A 731 -15.77 33.38 18.73
CA PRO A 731 -15.94 34.74 19.21
C PRO A 731 -15.88 34.81 20.75
N GLU A 732 -15.23 35.83 21.29
CA GLU A 732 -15.15 36.08 22.73
C GLU A 732 -16.56 36.09 23.35
N GLY A 733 -16.75 35.36 24.46
CA GLY A 733 -18.04 35.19 25.13
C GLY A 733 -18.90 34.03 24.62
N THR A 734 -18.44 33.25 23.63
CA THR A 734 -19.13 32.02 23.20
C THR A 734 -19.11 30.96 24.33
N THR A 735 -20.23 30.30 24.58
CA THR A 735 -20.37 29.25 25.61
C THR A 735 -21.04 27.99 25.07
N LEU A 736 -20.73 26.84 25.68
CA LEU A 736 -21.46 25.58 25.49
C LEU A 736 -22.56 25.48 26.56
N ASN A 737 -23.80 25.24 26.13
CA ASN A 737 -24.96 25.06 27.02
C ASN A 737 -25.23 23.58 27.35
N ALA A 738 -24.54 22.67 26.67
CA ALA A 738 -24.57 21.24 26.91
C ALA A 738 -23.16 20.67 26.76
N GLU A 739 -22.90 19.54 27.43
CA GLU A 739 -21.65 18.80 27.25
C GLU A 739 -21.64 18.14 25.86
N PRO A 740 -20.56 18.28 25.07
CA PRO A 740 -20.41 17.57 23.81
C PRO A 740 -20.42 16.05 23.98
N ASP A 741 -20.88 15.34 22.94
CA ASP A 741 -20.89 13.88 22.93
C ASP A 741 -19.46 13.31 22.99
N TRP A 742 -18.47 14.04 22.46
CA TRP A 742 -17.06 13.72 22.64
C TRP A 742 -16.16 14.96 22.57
N TRP A 743 -14.97 14.80 23.12
CA TRP A 743 -13.82 15.67 22.96
C TRP A 743 -12.66 14.89 22.36
N PHE A 744 -11.79 15.58 21.63
CA PHE A 744 -10.55 15.00 21.14
C PHE A 744 -9.39 15.98 21.24
N ARG A 745 -8.19 15.41 21.35
CA ARG A 745 -6.92 16.11 21.27
C ARG A 745 -5.98 15.31 20.38
N GLN A 746 -5.67 15.82 19.21
CA GLN A 746 -4.74 15.20 18.28
C GLN A 746 -3.41 15.94 18.25
N GLN A 747 -2.32 15.19 18.11
CA GLN A 747 -0.97 15.73 18.10
C GLN A 747 -0.07 14.91 17.17
N GLN A 748 0.75 15.63 16.39
CA GLN A 748 1.89 15.05 15.69
C GLN A 748 2.93 14.63 16.72
N ALA A 749 3.39 13.38 16.65
CA ALA A 749 4.42 12.90 17.55
C ALA A 749 5.79 13.37 17.06
N HIS A 750 6.63 13.85 17.98
CA HIS A 750 7.89 14.52 17.65
C HIS A 750 9.10 13.66 17.99
N ASP A 751 10.11 13.67 17.12
CA ASP A 751 11.42 13.07 17.40
C ASP A 751 12.20 13.94 18.41
N GLY A 752 12.26 13.44 19.65
CA GLY A 752 12.93 14.10 20.77
C GLY A 752 14.46 13.97 20.80
N ARG A 753 15.08 13.24 19.84
CA ARG A 753 16.54 13.09 19.78
C ARG A 753 17.22 14.43 19.48
N SER A 754 18.44 14.60 19.95
CA SER A 754 19.21 15.82 19.67
C SER A 754 19.58 15.90 18.18
N ASP A 755 19.85 17.10 17.67
CA ASP A 755 20.36 17.30 16.31
C ASP A 755 21.64 16.50 16.01
N ARG A 756 22.49 16.34 17.01
CA ARG A 756 23.70 15.53 16.91
C ARG A 756 23.36 14.06 16.70
N ASP A 757 22.39 13.54 17.45
CA ASP A 757 21.98 12.13 17.41
C ASP A 757 21.13 11.80 16.16
N ARG A 758 20.62 12.83 15.47
CA ARG A 758 19.85 12.73 14.21
C ARG A 758 20.72 12.81 12.94
N GLY A 759 22.04 13.01 13.05
CA GLY A 759 22.97 12.81 11.93
C GLY A 759 23.40 14.02 11.11
N LEU A 760 23.20 15.28 11.56
CA LEU A 760 23.92 16.52 11.17
C LEU A 760 23.26 17.70 11.90
N ALA A 761 24.04 18.62 12.47
CA ALA A 761 23.48 19.73 13.25
C ALA A 761 22.78 20.76 12.35
N PHE A 762 21.53 21.12 12.69
CA PHE A 762 20.74 22.17 12.03
C PHE A 762 21.53 23.49 11.95
N SER A 763 22.33 23.78 12.98
CA SER A 763 23.22 24.94 13.04
C SER A 763 24.21 25.02 11.87
N THR A 764 24.76 23.89 11.42
CA THR A 764 25.72 23.83 10.32
C THR A 764 25.10 24.17 8.96
N ALA A 765 23.79 23.90 8.78
CA ALA A 765 23.04 24.32 7.59
C ALA A 765 22.65 25.81 7.65
N LEU A 766 22.55 26.37 8.87
CA LEU A 766 22.21 27.77 9.14
C LEU A 766 23.41 28.72 9.06
N ASP A 767 24.63 28.24 9.32
CA ASP A 767 25.85 29.07 9.30
C ASP A 767 26.08 29.73 7.92
N GLY A 768 25.65 29.08 6.83
CA GLY A 768 25.65 29.66 5.48
C GLY A 768 24.50 30.63 5.17
N LEU A 769 23.46 30.69 6.03
CA LEU A 769 22.26 31.51 5.87
C LEU A 769 22.27 32.76 6.77
N GLN A 770 23.08 32.78 7.82
CA GLN A 770 23.19 33.90 8.77
C GLN A 770 23.42 35.27 8.11
N PRO A 771 24.33 35.41 7.13
CA PRO A 771 24.58 36.71 6.47
C PRO A 771 23.33 37.28 5.79
N PHE A 772 22.50 36.42 5.19
CA PHE A 772 21.28 36.83 4.47
C PHE A 772 20.18 37.31 5.42
N PHE A 773 19.98 36.63 6.55
CA PHE A 773 19.04 37.08 7.58
C PHE A 773 19.49 38.38 8.26
N VAL A 774 20.81 38.54 8.48
CA VAL A 774 21.40 39.77 9.03
C VAL A 774 21.23 40.93 8.05
N GLU A 775 21.46 40.74 6.75
CA GLU A 775 21.23 41.76 5.71
C GLU A 775 19.75 42.15 5.57
N ALA A 776 18.82 41.19 5.62
CA ALA A 776 17.38 41.47 5.59
C ALA A 776 16.92 42.26 6.83
N MET A 777 17.47 41.94 8.01
CA MET A 777 17.18 42.64 9.26
C MET A 777 17.80 44.05 9.31
N ALA A 778 18.95 44.25 8.65
CA ALA A 778 19.65 45.53 8.58
C ALA A 778 19.05 46.51 7.55
N ALA A 779 18.24 46.04 6.60
CA ALA A 779 17.58 46.89 5.61
C ALA A 779 16.53 47.82 6.24
N GLY A 780 16.43 49.06 5.75
CA GLY A 780 15.42 50.02 6.19
C GLY A 780 13.99 49.51 5.99
N ALA A 781 13.06 49.91 6.85
CA ALA A 781 11.66 49.46 6.76
C ALA A 781 11.01 49.80 5.41
N GLY A 782 10.24 48.87 4.84
CA GLY A 782 9.54 49.06 3.56
C GLY A 782 9.82 47.95 2.54
N LEU A 783 9.59 48.25 1.26
CA LEU A 783 9.64 47.30 0.15
C LEU A 783 11.01 46.60 0.03
N GLU A 784 12.12 47.31 0.31
CA GLU A 784 13.47 46.74 0.25
C GLU A 784 13.70 45.63 1.31
N ARG A 785 13.24 45.84 2.54
CA ARG A 785 13.26 44.80 3.59
C ARG A 785 12.39 43.61 3.20
N ALA A 786 11.21 43.85 2.60
CA ALA A 786 10.33 42.78 2.13
C ALA A 786 10.96 41.98 0.98
N THR A 787 11.61 42.64 0.02
CA THR A 787 12.32 41.98 -1.09
C THR A 787 13.52 41.17 -0.58
N ARG A 788 14.35 41.73 0.31
CA ARG A 788 15.50 41.00 0.88
C ARG A 788 15.09 39.87 1.81
N ALA A 789 14.00 40.03 2.56
CA ALA A 789 13.41 38.93 3.33
C ALA A 789 12.85 37.83 2.43
N ALA A 790 12.21 38.19 1.31
CA ALA A 790 11.74 37.24 0.30
C ALA A 790 12.89 36.52 -0.41
N ASP A 791 14.00 37.21 -0.71
CA ASP A 791 15.21 36.61 -1.29
C ASP A 791 15.93 35.69 -0.29
N ALA A 792 16.06 36.11 0.98
CA ALA A 792 16.60 35.28 2.05
C ALA A 792 15.72 34.03 2.28
N TYR A 793 14.40 34.20 2.22
CA TYR A 793 13.43 33.10 2.30
C TYR A 793 13.53 32.15 1.09
N SER A 794 13.62 32.69 -0.13
CA SER A 794 13.81 31.93 -1.37
C SER A 794 15.15 31.16 -1.37
N GLN A 795 16.21 31.76 -0.82
CA GLN A 795 17.50 31.07 -0.65
C GLN A 795 17.50 30.05 0.48
N ALA A 796 16.80 30.30 1.58
CA ALA A 796 16.60 29.30 2.64
C ALA A 796 15.86 28.07 2.09
N LEU A 797 14.81 28.27 1.29
CA LEU A 797 14.10 27.21 0.56
C LEU A 797 15.01 26.43 -0.40
N ARG A 798 15.92 27.12 -1.10
CA ARG A 798 16.92 26.47 -1.98
C ARG A 798 18.02 25.74 -1.21
N SER A 799 18.32 26.17 0.01
CA SER A 799 19.43 25.68 0.84
C SER A 799 19.00 24.69 1.92
N GLN A 800 17.91 23.95 1.70
CA GLN A 800 17.43 22.86 2.57
C GLN A 800 16.79 23.34 3.88
N PHE A 801 15.89 24.32 3.82
CA PHE A 801 14.94 24.54 4.90
C PHE A 801 14.13 23.24 5.10
N ALA A 802 14.32 22.55 6.24
CA ALA A 802 13.67 21.27 6.55
C ALA A 802 12.79 21.38 7.81
N PRO A 803 11.54 21.88 7.69
CA PRO A 803 10.64 21.96 8.84
C PRO A 803 9.92 20.64 9.15
N LEU A 804 9.90 19.69 8.20
CA LEU A 804 9.20 18.41 8.32
C LEU A 804 10.17 17.28 8.67
N ARG A 805 10.88 17.39 9.80
CA ARG A 805 11.68 16.24 10.28
C ARG A 805 10.81 15.08 10.74
N ASP A 806 9.57 15.34 11.18
CA ASP A 806 8.66 14.31 11.69
C ASP A 806 7.82 13.62 10.60
N ILE A 807 7.90 14.07 9.33
CA ILE A 807 7.26 13.41 8.16
C ILE A 807 8.34 12.98 7.15
N VAL A 808 8.37 11.69 6.86
CA VAL A 808 9.34 11.05 5.97
C VAL A 808 8.73 10.88 4.58
N MET A 809 9.11 11.74 3.63
CA MET A 809 8.60 11.72 2.24
C MET A 809 9.47 10.90 1.26
N THR A 810 10.50 10.25 1.77
CA THR A 810 11.40 9.36 1.01
C THR A 810 11.01 7.90 1.24
N ASN A 811 11.52 6.97 0.40
CA ASN A 811 11.20 5.55 0.57
C ASN A 811 11.48 5.11 2.01
N ASN A 812 10.54 4.43 2.66
CA ASN A 812 10.62 4.16 4.09
C ASN A 812 10.00 2.83 4.50
N VAL A 813 10.43 2.35 5.66
CA VAL A 813 9.86 1.22 6.39
C VAL A 813 9.76 1.59 7.87
N GLY A 814 8.65 1.23 8.51
CA GLY A 814 8.43 1.48 9.93
C GLY A 814 8.83 0.29 10.78
N LEU A 815 9.64 0.51 11.81
CA LEU A 815 9.90 -0.46 12.88
C LEU A 815 9.19 0.00 14.15
N VAL A 816 8.43 -0.91 14.75
CA VAL A 816 7.63 -0.66 15.95
C VAL A 816 8.11 -1.57 17.07
N SER A 817 8.34 -0.97 18.24
CA SER A 817 8.64 -1.69 19.48
C SER A 817 7.84 -1.08 20.63
N PHE A 818 7.78 -1.78 21.76
CA PHE A 818 6.99 -1.35 22.91
C PHE A 818 7.85 -1.35 24.17
N ALA A 819 7.49 -0.50 25.12
CA ALA A 819 8.10 -0.48 26.44
C ALA A 819 7.03 -0.45 27.53
N GLY A 820 7.25 -1.23 28.59
CA GLY A 820 6.45 -1.22 29.80
C GLY A 820 7.11 -0.41 30.91
N GLY A 821 6.43 0.59 31.45
CA GLY A 821 6.84 1.26 32.68
C GLY A 821 6.45 0.43 33.89
N GLY A 822 7.25 0.45 34.96
CA GLY A 822 7.04 -0.32 36.21
C GLY A 822 5.71 -0.09 36.95
N ASN A 823 4.83 0.78 36.44
CA ASN A 823 3.49 1.08 36.96
C ASN A 823 2.35 0.65 35.99
N GLY A 824 2.60 -0.26 35.05
CA GLY A 824 1.61 -0.69 34.05
C GLY A 824 1.40 0.29 32.88
N LYS A 825 2.27 1.31 32.76
CA LYS A 825 2.28 2.24 31.62
C LYS A 825 2.85 1.56 30.39
N VAL A 826 2.33 1.89 29.22
CA VAL A 826 2.80 1.34 27.93
C VAL A 826 3.14 2.47 26.99
N SER A 827 4.24 2.35 26.25
CA SER A 827 4.58 3.25 25.15
C SER A 827 4.94 2.47 23.89
N ALA A 828 4.57 3.00 22.73
CA ALA A 828 5.04 2.54 21.43
C ALA A 828 6.21 3.42 20.98
N VAL A 829 7.23 2.79 20.40
CA VAL A 829 8.36 3.45 19.74
C VAL A 829 8.26 3.14 18.25
N HIS A 830 8.20 4.18 17.42
CA HIS A 830 8.17 4.06 15.96
C HIS A 830 9.45 4.67 15.38
N LYS A 831 10.20 3.84 14.66
CA LYS A 831 11.41 4.22 13.94
C LYS A 831 11.11 4.16 12.45
N LEU A 832 11.23 5.28 11.75
CA LEU A 832 11.14 5.29 10.28
C LEU A 832 12.55 5.22 9.71
N ILE A 833 12.85 4.11 9.06
CA ILE A 833 14.09 3.94 8.31
C ILE A 833 13.85 4.48 6.91
N SER A 834 14.78 5.29 6.41
CA SER A 834 14.70 5.88 5.08
C SER A 834 16.08 6.21 4.54
N THR A 835 16.21 6.34 3.22
CA THR A 835 17.45 6.77 2.59
C THR A 835 17.28 8.13 1.91
N THR A 836 18.32 8.96 1.94
CA THR A 836 18.38 10.23 1.19
C THR A 836 19.18 10.10 -0.10
N LYS A 837 19.96 9.03 -0.27
CA LYS A 837 20.77 8.72 -1.44
C LYS A 837 21.05 7.24 -1.47
N GLN A 838 20.87 6.63 -2.61
CA GLN A 838 21.62 5.43 -2.92
C GLN A 838 22.41 5.70 -4.20
N ASN A 839 23.74 5.58 -4.15
CA ASN A 839 24.66 5.75 -5.28
C ASN A 839 24.47 4.63 -6.33
N TYR A 840 23.28 4.47 -6.87
CA TYR A 840 22.92 3.43 -7.82
C TYR A 840 23.04 3.99 -9.25
N PRO A 841 23.13 3.13 -10.30
CA PRO A 841 23.40 3.57 -11.67
C PRO A 841 22.45 4.67 -12.19
N GLU A 842 21.22 4.74 -11.68
CA GLU A 842 20.23 5.78 -11.95
C GLU A 842 20.66 7.18 -11.52
N ASP A 843 21.54 7.35 -10.52
CA ASP A 843 22.08 8.66 -10.15
C ASP A 843 22.88 9.30 -11.30
N LYS A 844 23.41 8.48 -12.23
CA LYS A 844 24.06 8.94 -13.46
C LYS A 844 23.05 9.27 -14.57
N ILE A 845 21.91 8.60 -14.61
CA ILE A 845 20.85 8.85 -15.61
C ILE A 845 20.03 10.09 -15.21
N ASP A 846 19.71 10.25 -13.93
CA ASP A 846 19.08 11.46 -13.39
C ASP A 846 20.00 12.69 -13.47
N SER A 847 21.31 12.50 -13.60
CA SER A 847 22.25 13.59 -13.89
C SER A 847 22.17 14.13 -15.32
N LEU A 848 21.59 13.36 -16.26
CA LEU A 848 21.35 13.78 -17.64
C LEU A 848 20.02 14.56 -17.81
N LEU A 849 19.15 14.53 -16.80
CA LEU A 849 17.93 15.34 -16.73
C LEU A 849 18.25 16.67 -16.03
N GLU A 850 18.92 17.55 -16.76
CA GLU A 850 19.44 18.82 -16.25
C GLU A 850 18.37 19.89 -15.93
N SER A 851 17.09 19.54 -15.84
CA SER A 851 16.05 20.53 -15.54
C SER A 851 14.97 20.01 -14.60
N LYS A 852 14.85 20.70 -13.46
CA LYS A 852 13.75 20.67 -12.48
C LYS A 852 13.82 19.60 -11.38
N LYS A 853 14.91 19.57 -10.61
CA LYS A 853 14.77 19.26 -9.17
C LYS A 853 14.26 20.53 -8.47
N PRO A 854 13.00 20.62 -8.00
CA PRO A 854 12.62 21.72 -7.14
C PRO A 854 13.11 21.41 -5.72
N MET A 855 13.99 22.27 -5.23
CA MET A 855 14.34 22.48 -3.82
C MET A 855 15.20 21.41 -3.11
N GLY A 856 16.49 21.76 -2.97
CA GLY A 856 17.40 21.20 -1.96
C GLY A 856 17.89 19.77 -2.22
N LYS A 857 19.20 19.54 -2.05
CA LYS A 857 19.69 18.18 -1.78
C LYS A 857 19.20 17.81 -0.38
N THR A 858 18.58 16.68 -0.08
CA THR A 858 18.37 16.28 1.32
C THR A 858 19.74 16.05 1.98
N ALA A 859 19.86 16.30 3.30
CA ALA A 859 21.09 16.01 4.05
C ALA A 859 21.54 14.57 3.78
N ALA A 860 22.85 14.33 3.67
CA ALA A 860 23.35 12.98 3.43
C ALA A 860 23.17 12.12 4.69
N ILE A 861 22.14 11.28 4.71
CA ILE A 861 21.92 10.27 5.75
C ILE A 861 22.53 8.95 5.26
N SER A 862 23.32 8.30 6.12
CA SER A 862 23.87 6.97 5.85
C SER A 862 22.73 5.94 5.74
N PRO A 863 22.75 5.05 4.73
CA PRO A 863 21.81 3.93 4.64
C PRO A 863 21.75 3.14 5.95
N GLY A 864 20.54 2.83 6.42
CA GLY A 864 20.31 2.04 7.65
C GLY A 864 20.17 2.83 8.96
N ALA A 865 20.27 4.17 8.95
CA ALA A 865 20.01 4.98 10.15
C ALA A 865 18.52 5.41 10.25
N ASN A 866 18.00 5.52 11.48
CA ASN A 866 16.63 5.99 11.74
C ASN A 866 16.49 7.46 11.32
N ASN A 867 15.66 7.72 10.31
CA ASN A 867 15.33 9.09 9.89
C ASN A 867 14.54 9.79 11.02
N THR A 868 13.52 9.11 11.54
CA THR A 868 12.83 9.53 12.76
C THR A 868 12.77 8.40 13.78
N GLU A 869 12.76 8.78 15.06
CA GLU A 869 12.47 7.88 16.18
C GLU A 869 11.57 8.61 17.17
N VAL A 870 10.34 8.11 17.32
CA VAL A 870 9.32 8.76 18.11
C VAL A 870 8.78 7.80 19.15
N THR A 871 8.67 8.26 20.40
CA THR A 871 8.08 7.49 21.51
C THR A 871 6.75 8.12 21.91
N VAL A 872 5.68 7.32 21.89
CA VAL A 872 4.32 7.76 22.24
C VAL A 872 3.80 6.91 23.39
N ALA A 873 3.41 7.56 24.49
CA ALA A 873 2.72 6.87 25.59
C ALA A 873 1.31 6.46 25.13
N LEU A 874 0.92 5.20 25.34
CA LEU A 874 -0.42 4.68 25.01
C LEU A 874 -1.46 5.02 26.06
N ASP A 875 -1.06 5.50 27.24
CA ASP A 875 -2.01 5.93 28.27
C ASP A 875 -2.69 7.25 27.86
N PRO A 876 -4.02 7.34 27.91
CA PRO A 876 -4.74 8.55 27.54
C PRO A 876 -4.51 9.68 28.54
N SER A 877 -4.60 10.92 28.06
CA SER A 877 -4.57 12.10 28.92
C SER A 877 -5.77 12.10 29.91
N PRO A 878 -5.55 12.37 31.20
CA PRO A 878 -6.64 12.44 32.19
C PRO A 878 -7.50 13.70 32.03
N THR A 879 -6.98 14.73 31.34
CA THR A 879 -7.64 16.02 31.18
C THR A 879 -8.10 16.21 29.74
N LYS A 880 -9.42 16.36 29.56
CA LYS A 880 -10.02 16.78 28.29
C LYS A 880 -9.65 18.25 27.95
N PRO A 881 -9.78 18.67 26.69
CA PRO A 881 -9.63 20.07 26.29
C PRO A 881 -10.57 21.00 27.07
N LEU A 882 -10.16 22.26 27.16
CA LEU A 882 -11.03 23.34 27.65
C LEU A 882 -11.69 24.00 26.45
N PHE A 883 -12.99 24.27 26.56
CA PHE A 883 -13.66 25.14 25.61
C PHE A 883 -13.10 26.56 25.77
N ASN A 884 -12.45 27.08 24.72
CA ASN A 884 -11.91 28.44 24.60
C ASN A 884 -10.69 28.80 25.48
N ALA A 885 -9.47 28.57 24.98
CA ALA A 885 -8.24 29.12 25.59
C ALA A 885 -7.18 29.52 24.55
N ARG A 886 -7.24 30.79 24.11
CA ARG A 886 -6.22 31.70 23.53
C ARG A 886 -6.60 32.26 22.14
N PRO A 887 -6.36 33.55 21.86
CA PRO A 887 -6.39 34.08 20.50
C PRO A 887 -5.35 33.31 19.66
N SER A 888 -5.69 32.96 18.43
CA SER A 888 -4.74 32.42 17.47
C SER A 888 -3.55 33.38 17.40
N HIS A 889 -2.36 32.96 17.82
CA HIS A 889 -1.15 33.71 17.48
C HIS A 889 -1.06 33.69 15.95
N GLY A 890 -1.12 34.88 15.36
CA GLY A 890 -1.09 35.10 13.91
C GLY A 890 0.30 34.96 13.32
#